data_AF-A0A5J4VGF5-F1
#
_entry.id   AF-A0A5J4VGF5-F1
#
_cell.length_a   1.000
_cell.length_b   1.000
_cell.length_c   1.000
_cell.angle_alpha   90.00
_cell.angle_beta   90.00
_cell.angle_gamma   90.00
#
_symmetry.space_group_name_H-M   'P 1'
#
loop_
_entity.id
_entity.type
_entity.pdbx_description
1 polymer ?
#
loop_
_entity_poly.entity_id
_entity_poly.type
_entity_poly.pdbx_seq_one_letter_code
_entity_poly.pdbx_strand_id
1 'polypeptide(L)'
;MWTFTDGPDMYIITEYCSRGDLRKHINELQSLPEVERLDHIWELFAEISLALNFMHSNGAIHRDIKPENIFIMEDGSVRLGDFGLSKVIGENDYATFAGTRYYIAPESHMEGKMYFSSDVYSVGIVIYELLTGKHPFIGINDQETMENIIKGKAAKIPDFVPSDLKKLVSNMINSDFNKRPTIEMIMNNQTIKSIIQKIKEKEEIDDEQKEKELQATVLSAPKPISLDQLKTIKEEISSINKDFTPEIRIQKLKDGLSAVRSIQQLKDINITEEILQLSNDIVEITYSQKITEQLLLVMLLSQFYPKPKIDSALKKDEKQRDDEIEIIEDIFNLLLKENHETSQMIVDQKDFIEHQLIIFNSLPLNKIKSIYLYPLESLSKQDHKELNNKLFEMELKELKEGQKHPYHTQLSSDGVINKLIQMQHDKDKVDINYYIAQVIAYLFKAAALPPVNGKSIIDLLKVYRIKDLTFLAECKDNHDDILADDFEHQLFKDDDLQLLIEVSEEEKPQIKKMQEIEFKFLNEFLQNNEDDEMHKTIINSGIADALLSIFSTRDLDEITYTPFQTFFFFTWPYSAEISKLLIDKNPFPSLLRLFDHKDLDIINESINAMVNIMFGGTIGLDETSVHPYYEDLVQAGGIEKIYSLFKRNVSRQSQNSAAICLGIAFKSRIITDENM
;
A
#
# COMPACT_ATOMS: atom_id res chain seq x y z
N MET A 1 -13.60 -4.46 10.31
CA MET A 1 -13.29 -5.58 11.25
C MET A 1 -12.17 -5.09 12.15
N TRP A 2 -12.30 -5.23 13.47
CA TRP A 2 -11.24 -4.92 14.43
C TRP A 2 -10.76 -6.22 15.07
N THR A 3 -9.49 -6.27 15.44
CA THR A 3 -8.90 -7.42 16.13
C THR A 3 -8.09 -6.94 17.32
N PHE A 4 -8.09 -7.70 18.40
CA PHE A 4 -7.20 -7.48 19.55
C PHE A 4 -6.97 -8.79 20.29
N THR A 5 -5.91 -8.83 21.11
CA THR A 5 -5.61 -9.96 21.98
C THR A 5 -5.72 -9.54 23.44
N ASP A 6 -6.25 -10.43 24.28
CA ASP A 6 -6.24 -10.29 25.74
C ASP A 6 -5.80 -11.62 26.34
N GLY A 7 -4.57 -11.65 26.88
CA GLY A 7 -3.94 -12.89 27.33
C GLY A 7 -3.75 -13.91 26.19
N PRO A 8 -4.23 -15.16 26.33
CA PRO A 8 -4.12 -16.19 25.29
C PRO A 8 -5.21 -16.10 24.21
N ASP A 9 -6.22 -15.25 24.40
CA ASP A 9 -7.40 -15.20 23.56
C ASP A 9 -7.29 -14.12 22.49
N MET A 10 -7.78 -14.43 21.29
CA MET A 10 -7.88 -13.50 20.16
C MET A 10 -9.35 -13.14 19.93
N TYR A 11 -9.62 -11.84 19.82
CA TYR A 11 -10.95 -11.29 19.60
C TYR A 11 -11.02 -10.67 18.21
N ILE A 12 -12.10 -10.99 17.50
CA ILE A 12 -12.42 -10.42 16.19
C ILE A 12 -13.78 -9.73 16.31
N ILE A 13 -13.80 -8.42 16.15
CA ILE A 13 -15.01 -7.60 16.13
C ILE A 13 -15.39 -7.34 14.67
N THR A 14 -16.53 -7.84 14.24
CA THR A 14 -17.09 -7.64 12.90
C THR A 14 -18.28 -6.69 12.94
N GLU A 15 -18.73 -6.25 11.77
CA GLU A 15 -20.04 -5.60 11.67
C GLU A 15 -21.14 -6.55 12.18
N TYR A 16 -22.17 -5.99 12.82
CA TYR A 16 -23.32 -6.76 13.28
C TYR A 16 -24.37 -6.82 12.18
N CYS A 17 -24.60 -8.03 11.65
CA CYS A 17 -25.62 -8.28 10.65
C CYS A 17 -27.00 -8.41 11.33
N SER A 18 -27.77 -7.33 11.33
CA SER A 18 -28.97 -7.19 12.16
C SER A 18 -30.11 -8.15 11.82
N ARG A 19 -30.18 -8.68 10.59
CA ARG A 19 -31.17 -9.70 10.22
C ARG A 19 -30.68 -11.13 10.47
N GLY A 20 -29.45 -11.30 10.96
CA GLY A 20 -28.89 -12.60 11.29
C GLY A 20 -28.49 -13.42 10.06
N ASP A 21 -28.40 -14.73 10.26
CA ASP A 21 -27.91 -15.71 9.29
C ASP A 21 -29.00 -16.24 8.33
N LEU A 22 -28.57 -16.67 7.14
CA LEU A 22 -29.42 -17.14 6.05
C LEU A 22 -30.18 -18.41 6.42
N ARG A 23 -29.69 -19.21 7.37
CA ARG A 23 -30.42 -20.40 7.87
C ARG A 23 -31.80 -20.01 8.40
N LYS A 24 -31.91 -18.90 9.13
CA LYS A 24 -33.20 -18.39 9.63
C LYS A 24 -34.08 -17.93 8.47
N HIS A 25 -33.51 -17.22 7.51
CA HIS A 25 -34.24 -16.72 6.33
C HIS A 25 -34.74 -17.80 5.39
N ILE A 26 -34.07 -18.95 5.27
CA ILE A 26 -34.56 -20.08 4.45
C ILE A 26 -35.99 -20.45 4.86
N ASN A 27 -36.26 -20.52 6.16
CA ASN A 27 -37.58 -20.87 6.68
C ASN A 27 -38.64 -19.82 6.33
N GLU A 28 -38.27 -18.54 6.39
CA GLU A 28 -39.15 -17.42 6.00
C GLU A 28 -39.47 -17.47 4.50
N LEU A 29 -38.46 -17.67 3.66
CA LEU A 29 -38.62 -17.81 2.21
C LEU A 29 -39.53 -18.98 1.83
N GLN A 30 -39.52 -20.08 2.59
CA GLN A 30 -40.43 -21.21 2.34
C GLN A 30 -41.91 -20.86 2.55
N SER A 31 -42.23 -19.79 3.27
CA SER A 31 -43.60 -19.31 3.45
C SER A 31 -44.10 -18.45 2.29
N LEU A 32 -43.19 -17.93 1.46
CA LEU A 32 -43.53 -17.10 0.30
C LEU A 32 -44.05 -17.93 -0.88
N PRO A 33 -44.93 -17.36 -1.73
CA PRO A 33 -45.28 -17.94 -3.02
C PRO A 33 -44.05 -18.24 -3.88
N GLU A 34 -44.12 -19.30 -4.69
CA GLU A 34 -42.98 -19.79 -5.48
C GLU A 34 -42.34 -18.71 -6.38
N VAL A 35 -43.16 -17.85 -6.99
CA VAL A 35 -42.68 -16.78 -7.88
C VAL A 35 -41.90 -15.72 -7.09
N GLU A 36 -42.46 -15.22 -6.00
CA GLU A 36 -41.83 -14.21 -5.14
C GLU A 36 -40.54 -14.75 -4.50
N ARG A 37 -40.57 -16.03 -4.10
CA ARG A 37 -39.38 -16.72 -3.59
C ARG A 37 -38.27 -16.78 -4.63
N LEU A 38 -38.59 -17.07 -5.89
CA LEU A 38 -37.60 -17.12 -6.96
C LEU A 38 -36.91 -15.77 -7.17
N ASP A 39 -37.65 -14.67 -7.10
CA ASP A 39 -37.07 -13.33 -7.24
C ASP A 39 -36.05 -13.06 -6.13
N HIS A 40 -36.40 -13.33 -4.87
CA HIS A 40 -35.46 -13.21 -3.74
C HIS A 40 -34.25 -14.14 -3.86
N ILE A 41 -34.45 -15.37 -4.35
CA ILE A 41 -33.35 -16.32 -4.53
C ILE A 41 -32.36 -15.81 -5.57
N TRP A 42 -32.84 -15.21 -6.66
CA TRP A 42 -31.94 -14.65 -7.66
C TRP A 42 -31.13 -13.46 -7.13
N GLU A 43 -31.74 -12.60 -6.31
CA GLU A 43 -31.04 -11.51 -5.62
C GLU A 43 -29.96 -12.03 -4.67
N LEU A 44 -30.32 -12.97 -3.78
CA LEU A 44 -29.38 -13.61 -2.86
C LEU A 44 -28.26 -14.33 -3.61
N PHE A 45 -28.58 -15.02 -4.70
CA PHE A 45 -27.59 -15.74 -5.49
C PHE A 45 -26.62 -14.78 -6.18
N ALA A 46 -27.10 -13.63 -6.68
CA ALA A 46 -26.24 -12.60 -7.26
C ALA A 46 -25.25 -12.04 -6.22
N GLU A 47 -25.73 -11.67 -5.04
CA GLU A 47 -24.93 -11.14 -3.93
C GLU A 47 -23.90 -12.16 -3.41
N ILE A 48 -24.32 -13.42 -3.18
CA ILE A 48 -23.41 -14.51 -2.77
C ILE A 48 -22.35 -14.75 -3.87
N SER A 49 -22.74 -14.65 -5.14
CA SER A 49 -21.80 -14.83 -6.25
C SER A 49 -20.78 -13.69 -6.33
N LEU A 50 -21.18 -12.45 -6.06
CA LEU A 50 -20.28 -11.30 -5.96
C LEU A 50 -19.25 -11.50 -4.84
N ALA A 51 -19.71 -11.87 -3.64
CA ALA A 51 -18.84 -12.13 -2.50
C ALA A 51 -17.85 -13.27 -2.77
N LEU A 52 -18.31 -14.38 -3.34
CA LEU A 52 -17.44 -15.52 -3.65
C LEU A 52 -16.46 -15.21 -4.78
N ASN A 53 -16.90 -14.48 -5.81
CA ASN A 53 -16.02 -14.07 -6.91
C ASN A 53 -14.87 -13.20 -6.41
N PHE A 54 -15.16 -12.26 -5.51
CA PHE A 54 -14.12 -11.44 -4.88
C PHE A 54 -13.09 -12.30 -4.14
N MET A 55 -13.51 -13.33 -3.40
CA MET A 55 -12.57 -14.24 -2.74
C MET A 55 -11.73 -15.02 -3.76
N HIS A 56 -12.38 -15.63 -4.75
CA HIS A 56 -11.70 -16.48 -5.73
C HIS A 56 -10.74 -15.69 -6.62
N SER A 57 -11.08 -14.46 -7.01
CA SER A 57 -10.18 -13.59 -7.77
C SER A 57 -8.91 -13.18 -7.01
N ASN A 58 -8.95 -13.24 -5.67
CA ASN A 58 -7.81 -12.99 -4.78
C ASN A 58 -7.12 -14.30 -4.34
N GLY A 59 -7.38 -15.41 -5.04
CA GLY A 59 -6.75 -16.71 -4.73
C GLY A 59 -7.19 -17.33 -3.40
N ALA A 60 -8.29 -16.87 -2.79
CA ALA A 60 -8.76 -17.35 -1.50
C ALA A 60 -9.93 -18.33 -1.63
N ILE A 61 -9.85 -19.46 -0.94
CA ILE A 61 -10.94 -20.43 -0.76
C ILE A 61 -11.54 -20.28 0.64
N HIS A 62 -12.88 -20.27 0.75
CA HIS A 62 -13.58 -20.08 2.02
C HIS A 62 -13.65 -21.35 2.86
N ARG A 63 -13.93 -22.50 2.24
CA ARG A 63 -14.00 -23.85 2.86
C ARG A 63 -15.11 -24.11 3.89
N ASP A 64 -15.94 -23.13 4.22
CA ASP A 64 -17.06 -23.33 5.17
C ASP A 64 -18.30 -22.51 4.80
N ILE A 65 -18.60 -22.46 3.50
CA ILE A 65 -19.82 -21.83 2.98
C ILE A 65 -21.03 -22.67 3.38
N LYS A 66 -21.90 -22.08 4.19
CA LYS A 66 -23.16 -22.67 4.66
C LYS A 66 -24.12 -21.54 5.06
N PRO A 67 -25.43 -21.81 5.17
CA PRO A 67 -26.41 -20.77 5.51
C PRO A 67 -26.14 -20.05 6.83
N GLU A 68 -25.50 -20.71 7.81
CA GLU A 68 -25.12 -20.10 9.10
C GLU A 68 -24.01 -19.05 8.97
N ASN A 69 -23.22 -19.11 7.90
CA ASN A 69 -22.07 -18.23 7.63
C ASN A 69 -22.37 -17.20 6.53
N ILE A 70 -23.63 -17.11 6.09
CA ILE A 70 -24.11 -16.10 5.15
C ILE A 70 -25.11 -15.24 5.91
N PHE A 71 -24.86 -13.95 6.02
CA PHE A 71 -25.64 -13.04 6.84
C PHE A 71 -26.37 -12.01 5.98
N ILE A 72 -27.48 -11.49 6.50
CA ILE A 72 -28.30 -10.50 5.82
C ILE A 72 -28.34 -9.20 6.63
N MET A 73 -28.15 -8.09 5.93
CA MET A 73 -28.18 -6.73 6.48
C MET A 73 -29.61 -6.18 6.47
N GLU A 74 -29.83 -5.08 7.19
CA GLU A 74 -31.15 -4.42 7.26
C GLU A 74 -31.65 -3.97 5.89
N ASP A 75 -30.74 -3.51 5.02
CA ASP A 75 -31.01 -3.11 3.65
C ASP A 75 -31.25 -4.28 2.67
N GLY A 76 -31.11 -5.52 3.16
CA GLY A 76 -31.27 -6.75 2.39
C GLY A 76 -29.98 -7.26 1.73
N SER A 77 -28.87 -6.53 1.82
CA SER A 77 -27.58 -6.96 1.26
C SER A 77 -27.00 -8.17 2.02
N VAL A 78 -26.16 -8.94 1.34
CA VAL A 78 -25.57 -10.17 1.90
C VAL A 78 -24.14 -9.92 2.36
N ARG A 79 -23.73 -10.58 3.45
CA ARG A 79 -22.34 -10.69 3.90
C ARG A 79 -21.96 -12.15 4.04
N LEU A 80 -20.88 -12.55 3.39
CA LEU A 80 -20.24 -13.84 3.65
C LEU A 80 -19.32 -13.67 4.88
N GLY A 81 -19.39 -14.57 5.85
CA GLY A 81 -18.64 -14.47 7.10
C GLY A 81 -18.08 -15.79 7.59
N ASP A 82 -17.43 -15.76 8.75
CA ASP A 82 -16.68 -16.88 9.34
C ASP A 82 -15.54 -17.41 8.44
N PHE A 83 -14.49 -16.61 8.37
CA PHE A 83 -13.28 -16.90 7.61
C PHE A 83 -12.27 -17.76 8.39
N GLY A 84 -12.63 -18.36 9.53
CA GLY A 84 -11.72 -19.12 10.39
C GLY A 84 -11.10 -20.35 9.70
N LEU A 85 -11.73 -20.82 8.62
CA LEU A 85 -11.23 -21.90 7.78
C LEU A 85 -10.76 -21.41 6.40
N SER A 86 -10.74 -20.12 6.10
CA SER A 86 -10.31 -19.64 4.78
C SER A 86 -8.80 -19.86 4.55
N LYS A 87 -8.38 -19.97 3.28
CA LYS A 87 -6.97 -20.16 2.92
C LYS A 87 -6.66 -19.59 1.53
N VAL A 88 -5.48 -19.00 1.36
CA VAL A 88 -4.96 -18.64 0.02
C VAL A 88 -4.32 -19.87 -0.64
N ILE A 89 -4.69 -20.14 -1.89
CA ILE A 89 -4.16 -21.22 -2.71
C ILE A 89 -3.81 -20.70 -4.10
N GLY A 90 -2.77 -21.24 -4.74
CA GLY A 90 -2.50 -20.99 -6.16
C GLY A 90 -3.59 -21.59 -7.05
N GLU A 91 -3.65 -21.15 -8.31
CA GLU A 91 -4.68 -21.53 -9.29
C GLU A 91 -4.82 -23.06 -9.50
N ASN A 92 -3.71 -23.80 -9.38
CA ASN A 92 -3.67 -25.26 -9.52
C ASN A 92 -3.40 -26.00 -8.20
N ASP A 93 -3.39 -25.28 -7.07
CA ASP A 93 -3.17 -25.87 -5.75
C ASP A 93 -4.49 -26.32 -5.12
N TYR A 94 -4.36 -27.06 -4.02
CA TYR A 94 -5.49 -27.49 -3.20
C TYR A 94 -5.29 -27.12 -1.75
N ALA A 95 -6.40 -26.86 -1.05
CA ALA A 95 -6.43 -26.77 0.40
C ALA A 95 -6.72 -28.14 1.02
N THR A 96 -6.33 -28.30 2.28
CA THR A 96 -6.65 -29.49 3.07
C THR A 96 -8.13 -29.49 3.45
N PHE A 97 -8.67 -30.70 3.61
CA PHE A 97 -10.03 -30.96 4.11
C PHE A 97 -10.36 -30.15 5.37
N ALA A 98 -11.46 -29.38 5.30
CA ALA A 98 -12.03 -28.60 6.40
C ALA A 98 -13.51 -28.31 6.11
N GLY A 99 -14.24 -27.80 7.11
CA GLY A 99 -15.60 -27.29 6.95
C GLY A 99 -16.69 -28.17 7.55
N THR A 100 -17.94 -27.79 7.28
CA THR A 100 -19.12 -28.47 7.80
C THR A 100 -19.53 -29.66 6.93
N ARG A 101 -19.58 -30.85 7.55
CA ARG A 101 -19.72 -32.18 6.92
C ARG A 101 -20.63 -32.24 5.67
N TYR A 102 -21.83 -31.66 5.72
CA TYR A 102 -22.84 -31.80 4.66
C TYR A 102 -22.69 -30.80 3.50
N TYR A 103 -21.99 -29.68 3.72
CA TYR A 103 -21.72 -28.68 2.68
C TYR A 103 -20.41 -28.95 1.93
N ILE A 104 -19.58 -29.86 2.46
CA ILE A 104 -18.30 -30.25 1.88
C ILE A 104 -18.54 -31.09 0.61
N ALA A 105 -17.79 -30.75 -0.44
CA ALA A 105 -17.85 -31.41 -1.74
C ALA A 105 -17.33 -32.87 -1.73
N PRO A 106 -17.80 -33.73 -2.65
CA PRO A 106 -17.45 -35.15 -2.65
C PRO A 106 -15.95 -35.45 -2.72
N GLU A 107 -15.21 -34.71 -3.55
CA GLU A 107 -13.76 -34.86 -3.71
C GLU A 107 -13.00 -34.60 -2.40
N SER A 108 -13.52 -33.73 -1.55
CA SER A 108 -12.90 -33.42 -0.27
C SER A 108 -13.03 -34.58 0.70
N HIS A 109 -14.18 -35.28 0.71
CA HIS A 109 -14.35 -36.49 1.51
C HIS A 109 -13.52 -37.67 0.99
N MET A 110 -13.31 -37.77 -0.32
CA MET A 110 -12.60 -38.89 -0.95
C MET A 110 -11.07 -38.71 -0.96
N GLU A 111 -10.60 -37.49 -1.25
CA GLU A 111 -9.19 -37.20 -1.51
C GLU A 111 -8.55 -36.30 -0.44
N GLY A 112 -9.35 -35.72 0.46
CA GLY A 112 -8.87 -34.76 1.45
C GLY A 112 -8.48 -33.40 0.88
N LYS A 113 -8.92 -33.09 -0.36
CA LYS A 113 -8.56 -31.90 -1.13
C LYS A 113 -9.76 -30.99 -1.37
N MET A 114 -9.52 -29.68 -1.30
CA MET A 114 -10.52 -28.65 -1.62
C MET A 114 -9.94 -27.68 -2.66
N TYR A 115 -10.79 -27.26 -3.59
CA TYR A 115 -10.47 -26.36 -4.70
C TYR A 115 -11.48 -25.20 -4.71
N PHE A 116 -11.27 -24.16 -5.53
CA PHE A 116 -12.28 -23.12 -5.74
C PHE A 116 -13.65 -23.70 -6.14
N SER A 117 -13.66 -24.79 -6.92
CA SER A 117 -14.88 -25.51 -7.31
C SER A 117 -15.56 -26.25 -6.14
N SER A 118 -14.88 -26.47 -5.01
CA SER A 118 -15.48 -27.00 -3.78
C SER A 118 -16.35 -25.94 -3.10
N ASP A 119 -15.94 -24.67 -3.09
CA ASP A 119 -16.81 -23.57 -2.61
C ASP A 119 -18.03 -23.39 -3.53
N VAL A 120 -17.85 -23.50 -4.85
CA VAL A 120 -18.96 -23.46 -5.82
C VAL A 120 -19.98 -24.56 -5.54
N TYR A 121 -19.52 -25.76 -5.19
CA TYR A 121 -20.40 -26.85 -4.77
C TYR A 121 -21.22 -26.45 -3.53
N SER A 122 -20.56 -25.92 -2.49
CA SER A 122 -21.22 -25.48 -1.27
C SER A 122 -22.25 -24.38 -1.52
N VAL A 123 -21.96 -23.39 -2.38
CA VAL A 123 -22.99 -22.41 -2.81
C VAL A 123 -24.15 -23.11 -3.52
N GLY A 124 -23.88 -24.09 -4.38
CA GLY A 124 -24.92 -24.87 -5.05
C GLY A 124 -25.86 -25.57 -4.07
N ILE A 125 -25.33 -26.09 -2.96
CA ILE A 125 -26.13 -26.63 -1.84
C ILE A 125 -27.00 -25.53 -1.22
N VAL A 126 -26.43 -24.37 -0.91
CA VAL A 126 -27.16 -23.23 -0.31
C VAL A 126 -28.32 -22.79 -1.22
N ILE A 127 -28.08 -22.62 -2.52
CA ILE A 127 -29.13 -22.21 -3.47
C ILE A 127 -30.22 -23.28 -3.58
N TYR A 128 -29.85 -24.57 -3.58
CA TYR A 128 -30.83 -25.65 -3.55
C TYR A 128 -31.71 -25.59 -2.29
N GLU A 129 -31.11 -25.30 -1.13
CA GLU A 129 -31.85 -25.17 0.11
C GLU A 129 -32.77 -23.96 0.12
N LEU A 130 -32.36 -22.82 -0.45
CA LEU A 130 -33.25 -21.68 -0.61
C LEU A 130 -34.48 -22.05 -1.47
N LEU A 131 -34.28 -22.85 -2.52
CA LEU A 131 -35.37 -23.30 -3.39
C LEU A 131 -36.35 -24.25 -2.69
N THR A 132 -35.86 -25.15 -1.83
CA THR A 132 -36.63 -26.32 -1.36
C THR A 132 -36.84 -26.41 0.15
N GLY A 133 -36.11 -25.62 0.93
CA GLY A 133 -36.02 -25.70 2.39
C GLY A 133 -35.29 -26.94 2.90
N LYS A 134 -34.68 -27.75 2.03
CA LYS A 134 -34.07 -29.04 2.39
C LYS A 134 -32.73 -29.24 1.70
N HIS A 135 -31.79 -29.88 2.40
CA HIS A 135 -30.50 -30.25 1.83
C HIS A 135 -30.68 -31.26 0.67
N PRO A 136 -30.02 -31.09 -0.50
CA PRO A 136 -30.25 -31.90 -1.69
C PRO A 136 -29.94 -33.39 -1.51
N PHE A 137 -29.01 -33.73 -0.62
CA PHE A 137 -28.54 -35.10 -0.41
C PHE A 137 -29.08 -35.77 0.86
N ILE A 138 -30.04 -35.15 1.55
CA ILE A 138 -30.55 -35.65 2.83
C ILE A 138 -31.09 -37.08 2.69
N GLY A 139 -30.56 -38.00 3.50
CA GLY A 139 -31.02 -39.39 3.63
C GLY A 139 -31.84 -39.61 4.90
N ILE A 140 -32.24 -40.86 5.16
CA ILE A 140 -32.97 -41.22 6.38
C ILE A 140 -32.07 -41.15 7.63
N ASN A 141 -30.76 -41.16 7.46
CA ASN A 141 -29.75 -41.03 8.51
C ASN A 141 -28.45 -40.40 7.95
N ASP A 142 -27.51 -40.10 8.84
CA ASP A 142 -26.22 -39.47 8.49
C ASP A 142 -25.41 -40.32 7.50
N GLN A 143 -25.41 -41.64 7.65
CA GLN A 143 -24.68 -42.53 6.75
C GLN A 143 -25.23 -42.46 5.32
N GLU A 144 -26.55 -42.55 5.14
CA GLU A 144 -27.18 -42.44 3.83
C GLU A 144 -26.96 -41.05 3.23
N THR A 145 -27.01 -39.99 4.04
CA THR A 145 -26.72 -38.62 3.59
C THR A 145 -25.30 -38.51 3.03
N MET A 146 -24.31 -39.04 3.74
CA MET A 146 -22.93 -39.08 3.28
C MET A 146 -22.75 -39.91 2.01
N GLU A 147 -23.39 -41.07 1.94
CA GLU A 147 -23.38 -41.90 0.72
C GLU A 147 -24.00 -41.17 -0.47
N ASN A 148 -25.08 -40.43 -0.26
CA ASN A 148 -25.74 -39.64 -1.31
C ASN A 148 -24.82 -38.52 -1.82
N ILE A 149 -24.12 -37.81 -0.92
CA ILE A 149 -23.13 -36.77 -1.28
C ILE A 149 -22.03 -37.39 -2.15
N ILE A 150 -21.37 -38.44 -1.65
CA ILE A 150 -20.26 -39.13 -2.32
C ILE A 150 -20.68 -39.66 -3.70
N LYS A 151 -21.88 -40.24 -3.80
CA LYS A 151 -22.41 -40.82 -5.06
C LYS A 151 -23.10 -39.79 -5.98
N GLY A 152 -23.24 -38.53 -5.56
CA GLY A 152 -23.94 -37.50 -6.33
C GLY A 152 -25.44 -37.71 -6.48
N LYS A 153 -26.07 -38.42 -5.54
CA LYS A 153 -27.50 -38.76 -5.58
C LYS A 153 -28.37 -37.64 -4.97
N ALA A 154 -28.46 -36.51 -5.65
CA ALA A 154 -29.28 -35.37 -5.24
C ALA A 154 -30.78 -35.62 -5.49
N ALA A 155 -31.64 -35.07 -4.62
CA ALA A 155 -33.07 -34.98 -4.84
C ALA A 155 -33.39 -34.03 -6.00
N LYS A 156 -34.49 -34.32 -6.72
CA LYS A 156 -34.88 -33.54 -7.91
C LYS A 156 -35.24 -32.10 -7.53
N ILE A 157 -34.73 -31.14 -8.31
CA ILE A 157 -35.15 -29.74 -8.23
C ILE A 157 -36.61 -29.63 -8.70
N PRO A 158 -37.49 -28.94 -7.95
CA PRO A 158 -38.92 -28.82 -8.27
C PRO A 158 -39.22 -28.26 -9.67
N ASP A 159 -40.41 -28.52 -10.18
CA ASP A 159 -40.80 -28.13 -11.55
C ASP A 159 -41.09 -26.64 -11.71
N PHE A 160 -41.43 -25.94 -10.62
CA PHE A 160 -41.61 -24.48 -10.65
C PHE A 160 -40.30 -23.71 -10.91
N VAL A 161 -39.15 -24.36 -10.67
CA VAL A 161 -37.83 -23.74 -10.87
C VAL A 161 -37.52 -23.64 -12.37
N PRO A 162 -37.21 -22.43 -12.89
CA PRO A 162 -36.87 -22.23 -14.30
C PRO A 162 -35.73 -23.13 -14.76
N SER A 163 -35.77 -23.54 -16.03
CA SER A 163 -34.80 -24.48 -16.61
C SER A 163 -33.35 -24.04 -16.43
N ASP A 164 -33.12 -22.73 -16.51
CA ASP A 164 -31.78 -22.17 -16.50
C ASP A 164 -31.18 -22.22 -15.09
N LEU A 165 -31.97 -21.85 -14.07
CA LEU A 165 -31.56 -22.02 -12.66
C LEU A 165 -31.38 -23.49 -12.30
N LYS A 166 -32.31 -24.35 -12.76
CA LYS A 166 -32.26 -25.79 -12.54
C LYS A 166 -30.97 -26.41 -13.08
N LYS A 167 -30.57 -26.04 -14.31
CA LYS A 167 -29.31 -26.46 -14.93
C LYS A 167 -28.11 -25.92 -14.18
N LEU A 168 -28.12 -24.64 -13.81
CA LEU A 168 -27.01 -23.99 -13.13
C LEU A 168 -26.73 -24.66 -11.77
N VAL A 169 -27.75 -24.79 -10.92
CA VAL A 169 -27.63 -25.46 -9.60
C VAL A 169 -27.19 -26.91 -9.76
N SER A 170 -27.74 -27.64 -10.73
CA SER A 170 -27.35 -29.04 -10.99
C SER A 170 -25.89 -29.18 -11.42
N ASN A 171 -25.36 -28.22 -12.19
CA ASN A 171 -23.95 -28.20 -12.58
C ASN A 171 -23.04 -27.82 -11.40
N MET A 172 -23.46 -26.92 -10.52
CA MET A 172 -22.70 -26.54 -9.32
C MET A 172 -22.55 -27.72 -8.35
N ILE A 173 -23.60 -28.51 -8.13
CA ILE A 173 -23.58 -29.67 -7.23
C ILE A 173 -23.10 -30.97 -7.90
N ASN A 174 -22.41 -30.87 -9.04
CA ASN A 174 -21.89 -32.04 -9.76
C ASN A 174 -20.79 -32.74 -8.95
N SER A 175 -20.81 -34.08 -8.89
CA SER A 175 -19.78 -34.86 -8.19
C SER A 175 -18.40 -34.73 -8.83
N ASP A 176 -18.33 -34.48 -10.14
CA ASP A 176 -17.09 -34.22 -10.85
C ASP A 176 -16.78 -32.72 -10.76
N PHE A 177 -15.76 -32.37 -9.97
CA PHE A 177 -15.41 -30.98 -9.70
C PHE A 177 -14.98 -30.21 -10.97
N ASN A 178 -14.52 -30.90 -12.03
CA ASN A 178 -14.15 -30.26 -13.30
C ASN A 178 -15.37 -29.90 -14.17
N LYS A 179 -16.55 -30.45 -13.85
CA LYS A 179 -17.81 -30.14 -14.55
C LYS A 179 -18.58 -29.01 -13.91
N ARG A 180 -18.13 -28.52 -12.75
CA ARG A 180 -18.72 -27.37 -12.08
C ARG A 180 -18.33 -26.10 -12.84
N PRO A 181 -19.26 -25.14 -13.02
CA PRO A 181 -18.92 -23.86 -13.60
C PRO A 181 -17.98 -23.10 -12.65
N THR A 182 -17.12 -22.24 -13.19
CA THR A 182 -16.42 -21.25 -12.36
C THR A 182 -17.41 -20.19 -11.87
N ILE A 183 -17.03 -19.46 -10.82
CA ILE A 183 -17.88 -18.38 -10.31
C ILE A 183 -18.10 -17.27 -11.35
N GLU A 184 -17.11 -16.99 -12.19
CA GLU A 184 -17.23 -16.08 -13.33
C GLU A 184 -18.26 -16.55 -14.36
N MET A 185 -18.33 -17.86 -14.64
CA MET A 185 -19.36 -18.43 -15.53
C MET A 185 -20.76 -18.29 -14.92
N ILE A 186 -20.89 -18.44 -13.60
CA ILE A 186 -22.14 -18.22 -12.86
C ILE A 186 -22.57 -16.75 -12.98
N MET A 187 -21.67 -15.79 -12.71
CA MET A 187 -21.95 -14.35 -12.80
C MET A 187 -22.33 -13.91 -14.21
N ASN A 188 -21.86 -14.61 -15.25
CA ASN A 188 -22.22 -14.35 -16.64
C ASN A 188 -23.58 -14.94 -17.06
N ASN A 189 -24.29 -15.65 -16.18
CA ASN A 189 -25.68 -16.00 -16.41
C ASN A 189 -26.53 -14.73 -16.61
N GLN A 190 -27.40 -14.72 -17.62
CA GLN A 190 -28.13 -13.51 -18.03
C GLN A 190 -28.95 -12.88 -16.89
N THR A 191 -29.62 -13.68 -16.07
CA THR A 191 -30.44 -13.19 -14.96
C THR A 191 -29.56 -12.63 -13.85
N ILE A 192 -28.53 -13.37 -13.43
CA ILE A 192 -27.58 -12.95 -12.39
C ILE A 192 -26.89 -11.65 -12.81
N LYS A 193 -26.36 -11.59 -14.04
CA LYS A 193 -25.70 -10.41 -14.58
C LYS A 193 -26.60 -9.18 -14.58
N SER A 194 -27.87 -9.34 -14.95
CA SER A 194 -28.83 -8.24 -14.94
C SER A 194 -29.12 -7.73 -13.53
N ILE A 195 -29.18 -8.62 -12.53
CA ILE A 195 -29.39 -8.24 -11.14
C ILE A 195 -28.15 -7.55 -10.57
N ILE A 196 -26.96 -8.09 -10.83
CA ILE A 196 -25.69 -7.46 -10.45
C ILE A 196 -25.59 -6.04 -11.02
N GLN A 197 -26.01 -5.83 -12.27
CA GLN A 197 -26.03 -4.50 -12.86
C GLN A 197 -26.96 -3.54 -12.10
N LYS A 198 -28.16 -4.00 -11.73
CA LYS A 198 -29.10 -3.20 -10.92
C LYS A 198 -28.57 -2.88 -9.53
N ILE A 199 -27.88 -3.84 -8.89
CA ILE A 199 -27.23 -3.63 -7.59
C ILE A 199 -26.21 -2.49 -7.72
N LYS A 200 -25.32 -2.56 -8.72
CA LYS A 200 -24.31 -1.52 -8.98
C LYS A 200 -24.92 -0.15 -9.29
N GLU A 201 -25.98 -0.11 -10.10
CA GLU A 201 -26.69 1.15 -10.41
C GLU A 201 -27.34 1.76 -9.15
N LYS A 202 -27.89 0.92 -8.26
CA LYS A 202 -28.47 1.37 -6.99
C LYS A 202 -27.40 1.93 -6.05
N GLU A 203 -26.25 1.26 -5.95
CA GLU A 203 -25.10 1.75 -5.16
C GLU A 203 -24.63 3.12 -5.66
N GLU A 204 -24.48 3.31 -6.97
CA GLU A 204 -24.07 4.61 -7.55
C GLU A 204 -25.07 5.74 -7.25
N ILE A 205 -26.38 5.46 -7.29
CA ILE A 205 -27.43 6.45 -6.96
C ILE A 205 -27.43 6.78 -5.47
N ASP A 206 -27.29 5.77 -4.62
CA ASP A 206 -27.31 5.94 -3.15
C ASP A 206 -26.09 6.78 -2.70
N ASP A 207 -24.94 6.59 -3.33
CA ASP A 207 -23.75 7.41 -3.14
C ASP A 207 -23.97 8.86 -3.61
N GLU A 208 -24.56 9.07 -4.80
CA GLU A 208 -24.88 10.41 -5.32
C GLU A 208 -25.90 11.15 -4.43
N GLN A 209 -26.87 10.43 -3.87
CA GLN A 209 -27.88 10.99 -2.98
C GLN A 209 -27.31 11.33 -1.60
N LYS A 210 -26.47 10.46 -1.03
CA LYS A 210 -25.71 10.75 0.20
C LYS A 210 -24.83 11.98 0.02
N GLU A 211 -24.18 12.14 -1.12
CA GLU A 211 -23.39 13.33 -1.44
C GLU A 211 -24.24 14.61 -1.49
N LYS A 212 -25.43 14.56 -2.10
CA LYS A 212 -26.38 15.69 -2.15
C LYS A 212 -26.96 16.05 -0.77
N GLU A 213 -27.30 15.06 0.06
CA GLU A 213 -27.80 15.29 1.42
C GLU A 213 -26.71 15.86 2.35
N LEU A 214 -25.47 15.39 2.16
CA LEU A 214 -24.29 15.90 2.82
C LEU A 214 -24.10 17.39 2.46
N GLN A 215 -24.11 17.74 1.17
CA GLN A 215 -24.01 19.13 0.69
C GLN A 215 -25.15 20.03 1.17
N ALA A 216 -26.40 19.56 1.17
CA ALA A 216 -27.56 20.33 1.63
C ALA A 216 -27.48 20.68 3.13
N THR A 217 -26.93 19.77 3.93
CA THR A 217 -26.74 19.96 5.37
C THR A 217 -25.60 20.97 5.65
N VAL A 218 -24.59 21.09 4.76
CA VAL A 218 -23.48 22.07 4.88
C VAL A 218 -24.03 23.49 4.69
N LEU A 219 -24.99 23.65 3.78
CA LEU A 219 -25.45 24.94 3.27
C LEU A 219 -26.60 25.57 4.09
N SER A 220 -27.10 24.91 5.14
CA SER A 220 -28.16 25.47 5.99
C SER A 220 -27.60 26.39 7.09
N ALA A 221 -28.04 27.65 7.12
CA ALA A 221 -27.51 28.68 8.03
C ALA A 221 -27.99 28.48 9.50
N PRO A 222 -27.09 28.52 10.52
CA PRO A 222 -27.47 28.40 11.93
C PRO A 222 -27.97 29.74 12.53
N LYS A 223 -28.68 29.67 13.66
CA LYS A 223 -29.29 30.82 14.37
C LYS A 223 -28.26 31.59 15.23
N PRO A 224 -28.38 32.92 15.41
CA PRO A 224 -27.46 33.71 16.23
C PRO A 224 -27.41 33.25 17.70
N ILE A 225 -26.21 33.18 18.29
CA ILE A 225 -25.93 32.74 19.67
C ILE A 225 -25.41 33.92 20.51
N SER A 226 -25.76 33.95 21.80
CA SER A 226 -25.39 35.03 22.75
C SER A 226 -24.07 34.76 23.52
N LEU A 227 -23.47 35.83 24.06
CA LEU A 227 -22.24 35.79 24.89
C LEU A 227 -22.33 34.86 26.11
N ASP A 228 -23.49 34.78 26.76
CA ASP A 228 -23.69 33.88 27.91
C ASP A 228 -23.70 32.42 27.46
N GLN A 229 -24.27 32.13 26.28
CA GLN A 229 -24.26 30.79 25.69
C GLN A 229 -22.83 30.37 25.28
N LEU A 230 -22.01 31.28 24.77
CA LEU A 230 -20.60 31.01 24.44
C LEU A 230 -19.77 30.65 25.68
N LYS A 231 -19.99 31.34 26.81
CA LYS A 231 -19.32 31.04 28.08
C LYS A 231 -19.72 29.67 28.62
N THR A 232 -21.00 29.31 28.56
CA THR A 232 -21.48 27.99 28.96
C THR A 232 -20.85 26.87 28.11
N ILE A 233 -20.77 27.06 26.79
CA ILE A 233 -20.15 26.09 25.87
C ILE A 233 -18.64 25.91 26.16
N LYS A 234 -17.92 26.99 26.48
CA LYS A 234 -16.49 26.93 26.89
C LYS A 234 -16.30 26.09 28.15
N GLU A 235 -17.15 26.27 29.16
CA GLU A 235 -17.09 25.51 30.41
C GLU A 235 -17.45 24.02 30.20
N GLU A 236 -18.40 23.74 29.31
CA GLU A 236 -18.80 22.38 28.96
C GLU A 236 -17.70 21.62 28.19
N ILE A 237 -16.98 22.28 27.28
CA ILE A 237 -15.83 21.70 26.55
C ILE A 237 -14.65 21.46 27.49
N SER A 238 -14.39 22.39 28.40
CA SER A 238 -13.29 22.30 29.38
C SER A 238 -13.46 21.15 30.39
N SER A 239 -14.67 20.58 30.50
CA SER A 239 -15.01 19.48 31.42
C SER A 239 -15.19 18.12 30.73
N ILE A 240 -14.93 18.02 29.42
CA ILE A 240 -15.13 16.81 28.59
C ILE A 240 -14.37 15.57 29.08
N ASN A 241 -13.27 15.76 29.81
CA ASN A 241 -12.40 14.67 30.26
C ASN A 241 -12.87 13.87 31.47
N LYS A 242 -13.89 14.30 32.22
CA LYS A 242 -14.15 13.67 33.53
C LYS A 242 -15.22 12.59 33.61
N ASP A 243 -16.34 12.60 32.87
CA ASP A 243 -17.42 11.62 33.13
C ASP A 243 -18.35 11.31 31.93
N PHE A 244 -17.93 11.55 30.68
CA PHE A 244 -18.81 11.42 29.50
C PHE A 244 -18.48 10.26 28.56
N THR A 245 -19.51 9.64 27.98
CA THR A 245 -19.37 8.61 26.92
C THR A 245 -18.93 9.25 25.59
N PRO A 246 -18.29 8.50 24.67
CA PRO A 246 -17.78 9.02 23.40
C PRO A 246 -18.83 9.78 22.57
N GLU A 247 -20.09 9.35 22.58
CA GLU A 247 -21.18 9.98 21.83
C GLU A 247 -21.53 11.37 22.39
N ILE A 248 -21.52 11.52 23.72
CA ILE A 248 -21.78 12.80 24.38
C ILE A 248 -20.61 13.77 24.17
N ARG A 249 -19.37 13.26 24.12
CA ARG A 249 -18.19 14.07 23.79
C ARG A 249 -18.29 14.64 22.37
N ILE A 250 -18.65 13.81 21.39
CA ILE A 250 -18.84 14.24 20.00
C ILE A 250 -19.96 15.27 19.87
N GLN A 251 -21.07 15.10 20.60
CA GLN A 251 -22.18 16.06 20.57
C GLN A 251 -21.76 17.43 21.13
N LYS A 252 -21.03 17.47 22.24
CA LYS A 252 -20.53 18.71 22.84
C LYS A 252 -19.53 19.45 21.95
N LEU A 253 -18.68 18.71 21.24
CA LEU A 253 -17.77 19.27 20.24
C LEU A 253 -18.54 19.89 19.06
N LYS A 254 -19.63 19.24 18.60
CA LYS A 254 -20.53 19.80 17.56
C LYS A 254 -21.23 21.07 18.01
N ASP A 255 -21.64 21.16 19.28
CA ASP A 255 -22.29 22.35 19.83
C ASP A 255 -21.31 23.53 19.92
N GLY A 256 -20.04 23.27 20.26
CA GLY A 256 -18.93 24.23 20.18
C GLY A 256 -18.68 24.77 18.77
N LEU A 257 -18.64 23.87 17.79
CA LEU A 257 -18.42 24.20 16.37
C LEU A 257 -19.59 25.04 15.79
N SER A 258 -20.83 24.75 16.21
CA SER A 258 -22.02 25.53 15.84
C SER A 258 -22.04 26.95 16.43
N ALA A 259 -21.50 27.12 17.64
CA ALA A 259 -21.39 28.41 18.31
C ALA A 259 -20.42 29.36 17.59
N VAL A 260 -19.29 28.85 17.13
CA VAL A 260 -18.30 29.63 16.35
C VAL A 260 -18.89 30.08 14.99
N ARG A 261 -19.71 29.23 14.34
CA ARG A 261 -20.39 29.56 13.07
C ARG A 261 -21.45 30.64 13.15
N SER A 262 -22.12 30.77 14.29
CA SER A 262 -23.22 31.71 14.46
C SER A 262 -22.76 33.18 14.57
N ILE A 263 -21.46 33.42 14.74
CA ILE A 263 -20.85 34.76 14.88
C ILE A 263 -20.48 35.37 13.52
N GLN A 264 -20.25 34.56 12.47
CA GLN A 264 -19.91 35.04 11.12
C GLN A 264 -20.95 35.97 10.46
N GLN A 265 -22.19 36.05 10.99
CA GLN A 265 -23.25 36.92 10.45
C GLN A 265 -23.36 38.31 11.09
N LEU A 266 -22.55 38.67 12.11
CA LEU A 266 -22.51 40.04 12.63
C LEU A 266 -21.72 40.94 11.67
N LYS A 267 -22.40 41.40 10.61
CA LYS A 267 -21.88 42.20 9.49
C LYS A 267 -21.19 43.54 9.82
N ASP A 268 -20.98 43.91 11.08
CA ASP A 268 -20.53 45.26 11.47
C ASP A 268 -19.44 45.30 12.54
N ILE A 269 -18.67 44.23 12.76
CA ILE A 269 -17.55 44.28 13.72
C ILE A 269 -16.30 43.70 13.07
N ASN A 270 -15.23 44.49 13.12
CA ASN A 270 -13.85 44.23 12.71
C ASN A 270 -13.28 42.94 13.32
N ILE A 271 -13.76 41.82 12.83
CA ILE A 271 -13.17 40.53 13.10
C ILE A 271 -12.63 40.07 11.74
N THR A 272 -11.55 40.75 11.36
CA THR A 272 -10.85 40.59 10.10
C THR A 272 -10.25 39.21 9.98
N GLU A 273 -10.61 38.53 8.89
CA GLU A 273 -10.00 37.32 8.30
C GLU A 273 -9.89 36.08 9.21
N GLU A 274 -9.41 36.16 10.45
CA GLU A 274 -9.09 35.00 11.31
C GLU A 274 -10.30 34.25 11.86
N ILE A 275 -11.39 34.90 12.29
CA ILE A 275 -12.59 34.20 12.78
C ILE A 275 -13.50 33.74 11.63
N LEU A 276 -13.44 34.41 10.48
CA LEU A 276 -14.11 33.94 9.26
C LEU A 276 -13.39 32.72 8.68
N GLN A 277 -12.04 32.71 8.75
CA GLN A 277 -11.18 31.55 8.50
C GLN A 277 -11.50 30.44 9.51
N LEU A 278 -11.41 30.69 10.82
CA LEU A 278 -11.68 29.67 11.85
C LEU A 278 -13.07 29.05 11.75
N SER A 279 -14.11 29.85 11.46
CA SER A 279 -15.47 29.32 11.32
C SER A 279 -15.69 28.57 10.01
N ASN A 280 -14.97 28.89 8.93
CA ASN A 280 -14.94 28.10 7.71
C ASN A 280 -14.12 26.81 7.89
N ASP A 281 -12.99 26.90 8.58
CA ASP A 281 -12.17 25.76 9.02
C ASP A 281 -13.02 24.83 9.90
N ILE A 282 -13.92 25.36 10.74
CA ILE A 282 -14.87 24.61 11.58
C ILE A 282 -16.04 24.01 10.77
N VAL A 283 -16.45 24.64 9.67
CA VAL A 283 -17.34 24.05 8.64
C VAL A 283 -16.68 22.86 7.94
N GLU A 284 -15.40 23.00 7.59
CA GLU A 284 -14.52 21.93 7.08
C GLU A 284 -14.31 20.80 8.09
N ILE A 285 -14.07 21.10 9.37
CA ILE A 285 -13.77 20.13 10.44
C ILE A 285 -15.00 19.28 10.82
N THR A 286 -16.22 19.82 10.76
CA THR A 286 -17.41 19.04 11.19
C THR A 286 -17.94 18.09 10.12
N TYR A 287 -17.55 18.32 8.86
CA TYR A 287 -17.80 17.38 7.76
C TYR A 287 -16.70 16.31 7.63
N SER A 288 -15.62 16.42 8.42
CA SER A 288 -14.39 15.63 8.30
C SER A 288 -14.34 14.35 9.17
N GLN A 289 -15.47 13.77 9.58
CA GLN A 289 -15.47 12.60 10.49
C GLN A 289 -15.72 11.24 9.84
N LYS A 290 -15.68 11.09 8.52
CA LYS A 290 -15.57 9.75 7.93
C LYS A 290 -14.52 9.67 6.84
N ILE A 291 -13.42 9.04 7.28
CA ILE A 291 -12.44 8.26 6.52
C ILE A 291 -11.30 9.12 5.96
N THR A 292 -10.12 8.82 6.51
CA THR A 292 -8.87 9.60 6.54
C THR A 292 -8.13 9.70 5.20
N GLU A 293 -8.83 9.65 4.07
CA GLU A 293 -8.25 9.64 2.72
C GLU A 293 -8.24 11.04 2.07
N GLN A 294 -7.13 11.73 2.31
CA GLN A 294 -6.32 12.41 1.31
C GLN A 294 -6.87 13.65 0.56
N LEU A 295 -6.33 14.80 0.98
CA LEU A 295 -5.68 15.83 0.15
C LEU A 295 -6.53 16.75 -0.77
N LEU A 296 -7.74 16.41 -1.20
CA LEU A 296 -8.29 17.05 -2.42
C LEU A 296 -8.86 18.50 -2.28
N LEU A 297 -8.87 19.13 -1.09
CA LEU A 297 -9.14 20.59 -0.99
C LEU A 297 -7.87 21.44 -0.95
N VAL A 298 -6.70 20.81 -0.84
CA VAL A 298 -5.41 21.45 -1.11
C VAL A 298 -5.31 21.88 -2.59
N MET A 299 -6.19 21.36 -3.46
CA MET A 299 -6.26 21.67 -4.90
C MET A 299 -7.07 22.92 -5.30
N LEU A 300 -8.00 23.49 -4.51
CA LEU A 300 -8.97 24.47 -5.08
C LEU A 300 -8.85 25.95 -4.67
N LEU A 301 -7.90 26.35 -3.82
CA LEU A 301 -7.70 27.78 -3.52
C LEU A 301 -6.30 28.33 -3.80
N SER A 302 -5.45 27.57 -4.49
CA SER A 302 -4.24 28.13 -5.09
C SER A 302 -4.52 28.99 -6.35
N GLN A 303 -5.79 29.32 -6.66
CA GLN A 303 -6.18 29.98 -7.92
C GLN A 303 -7.08 31.23 -7.85
N PHE A 304 -7.12 32.02 -6.78
CA PHE A 304 -7.63 33.41 -6.89
C PHE A 304 -6.64 34.45 -6.35
N TYR A 305 -6.02 35.14 -7.31
CA TYR A 305 -5.00 36.19 -7.37
C TYR A 305 -5.16 37.44 -6.42
N PRO A 306 -4.21 38.40 -6.43
CA PRO A 306 -3.58 39.03 -5.26
C PRO A 306 -4.32 40.25 -4.65
N LYS A 307 -3.93 40.64 -3.42
CA LYS A 307 -4.22 41.95 -2.78
C LYS A 307 -3.80 43.13 -3.71
N PRO A 308 -4.42 44.35 -3.66
CA PRO A 308 -4.82 45.05 -2.42
C PRO A 308 -6.04 46.02 -2.46
N LYS A 309 -6.47 46.39 -1.23
CA LYS A 309 -7.22 47.57 -0.73
C LYS A 309 -8.38 47.06 0.13
N ILE A 310 -8.45 47.37 1.43
CA ILE A 310 -8.97 48.64 1.93
C ILE A 310 -8.46 48.84 3.37
N ASP A 311 -7.43 49.67 3.52
CA ASP A 311 -7.25 50.45 4.75
C ASP A 311 -8.19 51.65 4.65
N SER A 312 -9.35 51.58 5.31
CA SER A 312 -10.07 52.79 5.77
C SER A 312 -11.21 52.53 6.74
N ALA A 313 -11.53 51.28 7.10
CA ALA A 313 -12.85 51.02 7.64
C ALA A 313 -13.01 51.20 9.14
N LEU A 314 -11.99 51.17 10.00
CA LEU A 314 -12.27 50.80 11.41
C LEU A 314 -11.65 51.72 12.47
N LYS A 315 -12.56 52.46 13.13
CA LYS A 315 -12.42 53.06 14.46
C LYS A 315 -13.64 52.68 15.31
N LYS A 316 -13.42 51.88 16.38
CA LYS A 316 -13.97 52.00 17.76
C LYS A 316 -14.25 50.66 18.44
N ASP A 317 -13.79 50.59 19.70
CA ASP A 317 -13.87 49.58 20.78
C ASP A 317 -13.05 48.29 20.62
N GLU A 318 -11.79 48.35 21.05
CA GLU A 318 -10.81 47.24 21.07
C GLU A 318 -11.11 46.23 22.19
N LYS A 319 -11.45 46.69 23.39
CA LYS A 319 -11.42 45.84 24.60
C LYS A 319 -12.43 44.68 24.61
N GLN A 320 -13.64 44.89 24.11
CA GLN A 320 -14.66 43.83 24.08
C GLN A 320 -14.40 42.79 22.97
N ARG A 321 -13.70 43.21 21.91
CA ARG A 321 -13.21 42.31 20.85
C ARG A 321 -12.07 41.44 21.36
N ASP A 322 -11.14 42.03 22.09
CA ASP A 322 -9.98 41.31 22.63
C ASP A 322 -10.42 40.19 23.60
N ASP A 323 -11.40 40.46 24.47
CA ASP A 323 -11.97 39.47 25.40
C ASP A 323 -12.70 38.30 24.67
N GLU A 324 -13.37 38.58 23.54
CA GLU A 324 -14.04 37.55 22.72
C GLU A 324 -13.04 36.72 21.93
N ILE A 325 -11.98 37.33 21.40
CA ILE A 325 -10.89 36.67 20.68
C ILE A 325 -10.13 35.74 21.63
N GLU A 326 -9.77 36.20 22.83
CA GLU A 326 -9.04 35.41 23.83
C GLU A 326 -9.85 34.16 24.27
N ILE A 327 -11.17 34.31 24.43
CA ILE A 327 -12.05 33.19 24.79
C ILE A 327 -12.10 32.13 23.67
N ILE A 328 -12.05 32.56 22.40
CA ILE A 328 -12.08 31.68 21.22
C ILE A 328 -10.74 30.96 21.03
N GLU A 329 -9.62 31.66 21.21
CA GLU A 329 -8.28 31.07 21.16
C GLU A 329 -8.10 29.98 22.22
N ASP A 330 -8.62 30.20 23.43
CA ASP A 330 -8.62 29.20 24.50
C ASP A 330 -9.40 27.94 24.14
N ILE A 331 -10.60 28.08 23.55
CA ILE A 331 -11.42 26.94 23.12
C ILE A 331 -10.68 26.15 22.04
N PHE A 332 -10.07 26.85 21.09
CA PHE A 332 -9.30 26.23 20.00
C PHE A 332 -8.08 25.45 20.51
N ASN A 333 -7.33 26.03 21.45
CA ASN A 333 -6.17 25.39 22.06
C ASN A 333 -6.54 24.14 22.89
N LEU A 334 -7.70 24.14 23.55
CA LEU A 334 -8.21 22.96 24.26
C LEU A 334 -8.57 21.82 23.30
N LEU A 335 -9.16 22.14 22.14
CA LEU A 335 -9.52 21.15 21.11
C LEU A 335 -8.29 20.49 20.48
N LEU A 336 -7.22 21.26 20.24
CA LEU A 336 -5.95 20.73 19.69
C LEU A 336 -5.27 19.75 20.65
N LYS A 337 -5.41 19.96 21.96
CA LYS A 337 -4.74 19.15 22.99
C LYS A 337 -5.37 17.75 23.15
N GLU A 338 -6.69 17.64 23.03
CA GLU A 338 -7.44 16.37 23.04
C GLU A 338 -7.16 15.50 21.80
N ASN A 339 -6.82 16.13 20.69
CA ASN A 339 -6.61 15.46 19.40
C ASN A 339 -5.33 14.59 19.41
N HIS A 340 -4.32 14.94 20.22
CA HIS A 340 -3.03 14.24 20.26
C HIS A 340 -3.08 12.90 21.02
N GLU A 341 -3.82 12.83 22.14
CA GLU A 341 -4.03 11.57 22.88
C GLU A 341 -4.98 10.62 22.13
N THR A 342 -5.96 11.17 21.41
CA THR A 342 -6.88 10.39 20.56
C THR A 342 -6.17 9.85 19.31
N SER A 343 -5.23 10.61 18.74
CA SER A 343 -4.39 10.18 17.60
C SER A 343 -3.47 9.02 17.96
N GLN A 344 -2.94 8.99 19.20
CA GLN A 344 -2.09 7.88 19.66
C GLN A 344 -2.88 6.56 19.80
N MET A 345 -4.17 6.61 20.16
CA MET A 345 -5.06 5.44 20.15
C MET A 345 -5.39 4.91 18.74
N ILE A 346 -5.33 5.77 17.72
CA ILE A 346 -5.63 5.42 16.31
C ILE A 346 -4.39 4.85 15.60
N VAL A 347 -3.19 5.32 15.95
CA VAL A 347 -1.92 4.82 15.41
C VAL A 347 -1.67 3.35 15.77
N ASP A 348 -2.26 2.86 16.86
CA ASP A 348 -2.22 1.44 17.24
C ASP A 348 -3.13 0.54 16.36
N GLN A 349 -3.84 1.08 15.36
CA GLN A 349 -4.77 0.36 14.47
C GLN A 349 -4.28 0.19 13.01
N LYS A 350 -3.06 -0.34 12.85
CA LYS A 350 -2.37 -0.55 11.57
C LYS A 350 -3.15 -1.43 10.54
N ASP A 351 -4.01 -2.33 11.01
CA ASP A 351 -4.70 -3.32 10.16
C ASP A 351 -5.93 -2.77 9.42
N PHE A 352 -6.43 -1.59 9.80
CA PHE A 352 -7.61 -0.96 9.17
C PHE A 352 -7.31 -0.35 7.80
N ILE A 353 -6.06 0.07 7.57
CA ILE A 353 -5.62 0.73 6.33
C ILE A 353 -5.38 -0.29 5.21
N GLU A 354 -4.89 -1.49 5.54
CA GLU A 354 -4.63 -2.54 4.55
C GLU A 354 -5.92 -3.10 3.92
N HIS A 355 -7.04 -3.04 4.63
CA HIS A 355 -8.30 -3.66 4.20
C HIS A 355 -9.15 -2.77 3.25
N GLN A 356 -8.92 -1.46 3.21
CA GLN A 356 -9.60 -0.50 2.30
C GLN A 356 -8.94 -0.47 0.90
N LEU A 357 -7.64 -0.74 0.82
CA LEU A 357 -6.88 -0.77 -0.44
C LEU A 357 -7.33 -1.89 -1.39
N ILE A 358 -7.86 -3.00 -0.86
CA ILE A 358 -8.35 -4.14 -1.65
C ILE A 358 -9.68 -3.80 -2.37
N ILE A 359 -10.49 -2.88 -1.82
CA ILE A 359 -11.77 -2.47 -2.41
C ILE A 359 -11.54 -1.55 -3.61
N PHE A 360 -10.51 -0.69 -3.57
CA PHE A 360 -10.13 0.21 -4.66
C PHE A 360 -9.69 -0.52 -5.94
N ASN A 361 -9.11 -1.73 -5.81
CA ASN A 361 -8.63 -2.55 -6.92
C ASN A 361 -9.74 -3.23 -7.76
N SER A 362 -11.02 -3.01 -7.45
CA SER A 362 -12.16 -3.72 -8.09
C SER A 362 -12.99 -2.89 -9.08
N LEU A 363 -12.56 -1.67 -9.42
CA LEU A 363 -13.31 -0.77 -10.31
C LEU A 363 -13.22 -1.17 -11.80
N PRO A 364 -14.34 -1.14 -12.56
CA PRO A 364 -14.37 -1.55 -13.96
C PRO A 364 -13.79 -0.49 -14.92
N LEU A 365 -13.08 -1.00 -15.96
CA LEU A 365 -12.24 -0.33 -16.97
C LEU A 365 -12.86 0.89 -17.70
N ASN A 366 -14.17 1.06 -17.64
CA ASN A 366 -14.93 2.16 -18.22
C ASN A 366 -14.79 3.47 -17.41
N LYS A 367 -14.52 3.40 -16.09
CA LYS A 367 -14.10 4.59 -15.30
C LYS A 367 -12.63 4.96 -15.54
N ILE A 368 -11.79 3.99 -15.89
CA ILE A 368 -10.41 4.23 -16.36
C ILE A 368 -10.43 5.01 -17.68
N LYS A 369 -11.26 4.63 -18.67
CA LYS A 369 -11.36 5.39 -19.94
C LYS A 369 -11.79 6.85 -19.79
N SER A 370 -12.60 7.22 -18.79
CA SER A 370 -12.98 8.62 -18.52
C SER A 370 -11.87 9.43 -17.83
N ILE A 371 -10.97 8.77 -17.09
CA ILE A 371 -9.84 9.42 -16.42
C ILE A 371 -8.70 9.71 -17.43
N TYR A 372 -8.54 8.87 -18.45
CA TYR A 372 -7.35 8.92 -19.32
C TYR A 372 -7.47 9.84 -20.55
N LEU A 373 -8.65 10.39 -20.90
CA LEU A 373 -8.84 11.01 -22.24
C LEU A 373 -9.69 12.28 -22.34
N TYR A 374 -10.08 12.97 -21.27
CA TYR A 374 -10.78 14.27 -21.40
C TYR A 374 -10.65 15.18 -20.16
N PRO A 375 -10.09 16.40 -20.26
CA PRO A 375 -8.91 16.84 -20.99
C PRO A 375 -7.78 17.31 -20.03
N LEU A 376 -6.55 16.82 -20.24
CA LEU A 376 -5.30 17.29 -19.59
C LEU A 376 -5.01 18.79 -19.85
N GLU A 377 -5.82 19.46 -20.66
CA GLU A 377 -5.69 20.86 -21.04
C GLU A 377 -6.31 21.83 -20.01
N SER A 378 -7.08 21.33 -19.02
CA SER A 378 -7.81 22.16 -18.05
C SER A 378 -7.43 21.98 -16.58
N LEU A 379 -6.44 21.13 -16.26
CA LEU A 379 -6.05 20.81 -14.88
C LEU A 379 -4.94 21.74 -14.36
N SER A 380 -5.03 22.14 -13.09
CA SER A 380 -4.01 22.96 -12.42
C SER A 380 -2.70 22.18 -12.22
N LYS A 381 -1.56 22.86 -11.95
CA LYS A 381 -0.27 22.18 -11.63
C LYS A 381 -0.38 21.24 -10.42
N GLN A 382 -1.30 21.53 -9.51
CA GLN A 382 -1.50 20.80 -8.26
C GLN A 382 -2.32 19.54 -8.49
N ASP A 383 -3.28 19.60 -9.42
CA ASP A 383 -4.15 18.49 -9.80
C ASP A 383 -3.40 17.39 -10.54
N HIS A 384 -2.40 17.77 -11.35
CA HIS A 384 -1.49 16.83 -11.98
C HIS A 384 -0.61 16.08 -10.97
N LYS A 385 -0.15 16.78 -9.91
CA LYS A 385 0.68 16.20 -8.84
C LYS A 385 -0.11 15.16 -8.04
N GLU A 386 -1.38 15.44 -7.78
CA GLU A 386 -2.21 14.60 -6.93
C GLU A 386 -2.76 13.37 -7.66
N LEU A 387 -3.10 13.53 -8.95
CA LEU A 387 -3.42 12.41 -9.83
C LEU A 387 -2.22 11.46 -10.00
N ASN A 388 -1.00 11.99 -10.10
CA ASN A 388 0.23 11.19 -10.10
C ASN A 388 0.54 10.54 -8.75
N ASN A 389 0.15 11.12 -7.62
CA ASN A 389 0.37 10.44 -6.34
C ASN A 389 -0.63 9.28 -6.13
N LYS A 390 -1.88 9.45 -6.57
CA LYS A 390 -2.95 8.45 -6.41
C LYS A 390 -2.89 7.28 -7.39
N LEU A 391 -2.44 7.50 -8.63
CA LEU A 391 -2.24 6.40 -9.60
C LEU A 391 -1.03 5.51 -9.27
N PHE A 392 -0.02 6.02 -8.53
CA PHE A 392 1.31 5.41 -8.51
C PHE A 392 1.77 4.85 -7.16
N GLU A 393 1.22 5.25 -6.00
CA GLU A 393 1.71 4.71 -4.71
C GLU A 393 1.20 3.31 -4.34
N MET A 394 0.14 2.81 -4.99
CA MET A 394 -0.52 1.55 -4.61
C MET A 394 -0.05 0.32 -5.38
N GLU A 395 0.30 0.41 -6.67
CA GLU A 395 0.67 -0.76 -7.48
C GLU A 395 2.19 -0.96 -7.66
N LEU A 396 3.00 0.10 -7.52
CA LEU A 396 4.47 0.02 -7.63
C LEU A 396 5.15 -0.68 -6.44
N LYS A 397 4.51 -0.68 -5.26
CA LYS A 397 5.06 -1.34 -4.05
C LYS A 397 4.99 -2.87 -4.13
N GLU A 398 4.14 -3.43 -4.98
CA GLU A 398 3.97 -4.88 -5.17
C GLU A 398 4.72 -5.42 -6.40
N LEU A 399 5.12 -4.53 -7.33
CA LEU A 399 5.90 -4.90 -8.50
C LEU A 399 7.32 -5.30 -8.11
N LYS A 400 7.69 -6.54 -8.41
CA LYS A 400 9.05 -7.03 -8.20
C LYS A 400 9.99 -6.42 -9.24
N GLU A 401 11.27 -6.36 -8.89
CA GLU A 401 12.36 -5.94 -9.79
C GLU A 401 12.26 -6.67 -11.14
N GLY A 402 12.36 -5.92 -12.24
CA GLY A 402 12.26 -6.46 -13.60
C GLY A 402 10.84 -6.78 -14.09
N GLN A 403 9.78 -6.56 -13.28
CA GLN A 403 8.40 -6.69 -13.75
C GLN A 403 7.92 -5.44 -14.47
N LYS A 404 7.37 -5.65 -15.67
CA LYS A 404 6.69 -4.60 -16.43
C LYS A 404 5.41 -4.16 -15.75
N HIS A 405 5.09 -2.88 -15.90
CA HIS A 405 3.82 -2.35 -15.42
C HIS A 405 2.63 -3.12 -16.04
N PRO A 406 1.62 -3.57 -15.26
CA PRO A 406 0.53 -4.41 -15.76
C PRO A 406 -0.25 -3.79 -16.93
N TYR A 407 -0.39 -2.46 -16.90
CA TYR A 407 -1.08 -1.69 -17.93
C TYR A 407 -0.22 -1.30 -19.14
N HIS A 408 1.09 -1.54 -19.13
CA HIS A 408 1.99 -1.15 -20.22
C HIS A 408 1.51 -1.69 -21.57
N THR A 409 1.23 -2.99 -21.64
CA THR A 409 0.83 -3.66 -22.89
C THR A 409 -0.51 -3.15 -23.42
N GLN A 410 -1.47 -2.94 -22.53
CA GLN A 410 -2.82 -2.51 -22.87
C GLN A 410 -2.88 -1.04 -23.30
N LEU A 411 -2.19 -0.15 -22.58
CA LEU A 411 -2.14 1.28 -22.92
C LEU A 411 -1.29 1.55 -24.17
N SER A 412 -0.30 0.69 -24.44
CA SER A 412 0.44 0.66 -25.70
C SER A 412 -0.49 0.32 -26.87
N SER A 413 -1.29 -0.76 -26.75
CA SER A 413 -2.19 -1.20 -27.82
C SER A 413 -3.32 -0.21 -28.10
N ASP A 414 -3.77 0.51 -27.07
CA ASP A 414 -4.85 1.50 -27.17
C ASP A 414 -4.36 2.86 -27.71
N GLY A 415 -3.06 3.01 -27.99
CA GLY A 415 -2.46 4.22 -28.56
C GLY A 415 -2.40 5.41 -27.61
N VAL A 416 -2.68 5.20 -26.32
CA VAL A 416 -2.68 6.23 -25.28
C VAL A 416 -1.26 6.74 -25.03
N ILE A 417 -0.28 5.83 -24.97
CA ILE A 417 1.13 6.17 -24.79
C ILE A 417 1.64 7.09 -25.90
N ASN A 418 1.28 6.81 -27.15
CA ASN A 418 1.67 7.65 -28.29
C ASN A 418 1.08 9.06 -28.21
N LYS A 419 -0.14 9.21 -27.66
CA LYS A 419 -0.75 10.53 -27.45
C LYS A 419 -0.05 11.31 -26.33
N LEU A 420 0.28 10.65 -25.21
CA LEU A 420 1.04 11.26 -24.12
C LEU A 420 2.40 11.77 -24.60
N ILE A 421 3.11 10.95 -25.38
CA ILE A 421 4.39 11.33 -25.99
C ILE A 421 4.25 12.53 -26.94
N GLN A 422 3.16 12.62 -27.70
CA GLN A 422 2.91 13.78 -28.58
C GLN A 422 2.63 15.06 -27.79
N MET A 423 1.94 14.96 -26.66
CA MET A 423 1.63 16.10 -25.78
C MET A 423 2.85 16.64 -25.05
N GLN A 424 3.88 15.82 -24.82
CA GLN A 424 5.14 16.20 -24.18
C GLN A 424 5.95 17.26 -24.97
N HIS A 425 5.68 17.44 -26.26
CA HIS A 425 6.45 18.36 -27.13
C HIS A 425 5.91 19.80 -27.15
N ASP A 426 4.93 20.11 -26.30
CA ASP A 426 4.42 21.48 -26.15
C ASP A 426 5.42 22.34 -25.34
N LYS A 427 6.23 23.13 -26.04
CA LYS A 427 7.31 23.95 -25.45
C LYS A 427 6.83 25.00 -24.45
N ASP A 428 5.55 25.36 -24.51
CA ASP A 428 4.96 26.40 -23.65
C ASP A 428 4.41 25.82 -22.33
N LYS A 429 4.50 24.49 -22.12
CA LYS A 429 3.90 23.78 -20.97
C LYS A 429 4.91 22.87 -20.25
N VAL A 430 6.05 23.44 -19.85
CA VAL A 430 7.16 22.74 -19.18
C VAL A 430 6.71 21.86 -18.00
N ASP A 431 5.76 22.33 -17.20
CA ASP A 431 5.26 21.57 -16.03
C ASP A 431 4.47 20.32 -16.40
N ILE A 432 3.70 20.38 -17.49
CA ILE A 432 2.92 19.24 -17.99
C ILE A 432 3.85 18.21 -18.62
N ASN A 433 4.88 18.67 -19.33
CA ASN A 433 5.89 17.81 -19.96
C ASN A 433 6.63 16.99 -18.90
N TYR A 434 6.89 17.59 -17.74
CA TYR A 434 7.46 16.92 -16.59
C TYR A 434 6.55 15.78 -16.07
N TYR A 435 5.26 16.04 -15.83
CA TYR A 435 4.33 15.01 -15.35
C TYR A 435 4.14 13.88 -16.36
N ILE A 436 4.10 14.20 -17.65
CA ILE A 436 4.06 13.20 -18.72
C ILE A 436 5.32 12.33 -18.70
N ALA A 437 6.49 12.94 -18.51
CA ALA A 437 7.75 12.20 -18.42
C ALA A 437 7.76 11.22 -17.23
N GLN A 438 7.24 11.64 -16.08
CA GLN A 438 7.08 10.79 -14.90
C GLN A 438 6.11 9.62 -15.17
N VAL A 439 4.93 9.87 -15.73
CA VAL A 439 3.94 8.81 -16.07
C VAL A 439 4.56 7.78 -17.01
N ILE A 440 5.32 8.25 -17.99
CA ILE A 440 6.00 7.38 -18.95
C ILE A 440 7.12 6.57 -18.26
N ALA A 441 7.89 7.17 -17.34
CA ALA A 441 8.91 6.43 -16.59
C ALA A 441 8.36 5.20 -15.87
N TYR A 442 7.20 5.36 -15.21
CA TYR A 442 6.56 4.27 -14.49
C TYR A 442 5.94 3.22 -15.40
N LEU A 443 5.22 3.63 -16.46
CA LEU A 443 4.63 2.69 -17.41
C LEU A 443 5.70 1.84 -18.09
N PHE A 444 6.86 2.43 -18.33
CA PHE A 444 8.02 1.76 -18.93
C PHE A 444 8.98 1.18 -17.89
N LYS A 445 8.54 0.95 -16.65
CA LYS A 445 9.31 0.14 -15.69
C LYS A 445 9.68 -1.20 -16.32
N ALA A 446 10.98 -1.52 -16.34
CA ALA A 446 11.52 -2.73 -16.97
C ALA A 446 11.10 -2.94 -18.45
N ALA A 447 10.79 -1.85 -19.18
CA ALA A 447 10.46 -1.88 -20.60
C ALA A 447 11.18 -0.76 -21.38
N ALA A 448 11.61 -1.06 -22.60
CA ALA A 448 12.32 -0.11 -23.44
C ALA A 448 11.40 1.03 -23.88
N LEU A 449 11.86 2.26 -23.72
CA LEU A 449 11.17 3.45 -24.21
C LEU A 449 11.07 3.42 -25.74
N PRO A 450 10.06 4.09 -26.32
CA PRO A 450 9.93 4.15 -27.77
C PRO A 450 11.13 4.86 -28.40
N PRO A 451 11.67 4.36 -29.54
CA PRO A 451 12.85 4.95 -30.19
C PRO A 451 12.65 6.42 -30.61
N VAL A 452 11.40 6.83 -30.83
CA VAL A 452 11.03 8.19 -31.16
C VAL A 452 10.55 8.85 -29.87
N ASN A 453 11.26 9.91 -29.43
CA ASN A 453 10.98 10.73 -28.24
C ASN A 453 11.28 10.08 -26.87
N GLY A 454 11.80 8.84 -26.80
CA GLY A 454 12.29 8.26 -25.54
C GLY A 454 13.40 9.11 -24.89
N LYS A 455 14.35 9.62 -25.70
CA LYS A 455 15.43 10.48 -25.21
C LYS A 455 14.93 11.79 -24.58
N SER A 456 13.87 12.42 -25.11
CA SER A 456 13.32 13.65 -24.52
C SER A 456 12.65 13.44 -23.18
N ILE A 457 12.14 12.23 -22.90
CA ILE A 457 11.61 11.85 -21.58
C ILE A 457 12.76 11.76 -20.58
N ILE A 458 13.84 11.06 -20.96
CA ILE A 458 15.04 10.92 -20.14
C ILE A 458 15.65 12.29 -19.83
N ASP A 459 15.86 13.15 -20.84
CA ASP A 459 16.44 14.49 -20.67
C ASP A 459 15.62 15.38 -19.71
N LEU A 460 14.28 15.27 -19.73
CA LEU A 460 13.40 15.99 -18.81
C LEU A 460 13.50 15.45 -17.37
N LEU A 461 13.58 14.13 -17.21
CA LEU A 461 13.70 13.50 -15.88
C LEU A 461 15.06 13.78 -15.24
N LYS A 462 16.13 13.81 -16.04
CA LYS A 462 17.47 14.22 -15.59
C LYS A 462 17.49 15.58 -14.90
N VAL A 463 16.68 16.53 -15.38
CA VAL A 463 16.65 17.91 -14.86
C VAL A 463 15.69 18.08 -13.69
N TYR A 464 14.53 17.41 -13.70
CA TYR A 464 13.44 17.75 -12.77
C TYR A 464 13.05 16.63 -11.80
N ARG A 465 13.34 15.35 -12.12
CA ARG A 465 12.94 14.19 -11.31
C ARG A 465 13.86 13.01 -11.50
N ILE A 466 15.08 13.18 -11.02
CA ILE A 466 16.11 12.16 -11.01
C ILE A 466 15.58 10.84 -10.42
N LYS A 467 14.83 10.91 -9.29
CA LYS A 467 14.29 9.73 -8.60
C LYS A 467 13.36 8.86 -9.44
N ASP A 468 12.72 9.40 -10.48
CA ASP A 468 11.82 8.62 -11.35
C ASP A 468 12.60 7.87 -12.45
N LEU A 469 13.90 8.15 -12.63
CA LEU A 469 14.76 7.42 -13.57
C LEU A 469 15.01 5.96 -13.15
N THR A 470 14.85 5.60 -11.88
CA THR A 470 15.00 4.21 -11.39
C THR A 470 14.11 3.23 -12.13
N PHE A 471 12.84 3.60 -12.34
CA PHE A 471 11.89 2.73 -13.02
C PHE A 471 12.34 2.44 -14.45
N LEU A 472 12.87 3.45 -15.14
CA LEU A 472 13.40 3.30 -16.49
C LEU A 472 14.70 2.49 -16.52
N ALA A 473 15.57 2.69 -15.53
CA ALA A 473 16.89 2.05 -15.43
C ALA A 473 16.82 0.52 -15.28
N GLU A 474 15.70 -0.01 -14.79
CA GLU A 474 15.44 -1.46 -14.78
C GLU A 474 15.36 -2.10 -16.18
N CYS A 475 15.27 -1.29 -17.24
CA CYS A 475 15.41 -1.74 -18.61
C CYS A 475 16.78 -1.36 -19.18
N LYS A 476 17.55 -2.35 -19.64
CA LYS A 476 18.88 -2.16 -20.21
C LYS A 476 18.95 -1.13 -21.35
N ASP A 477 17.97 -1.13 -22.26
CA ASP A 477 17.96 -0.18 -23.39
C ASP A 477 17.81 1.28 -22.93
N ASN A 478 17.05 1.52 -21.85
CA ASN A 478 16.89 2.86 -21.28
C ASN A 478 18.09 3.25 -20.42
N HIS A 479 18.69 2.28 -19.73
CA HIS A 479 19.85 2.47 -18.87
C HIS A 479 21.00 3.15 -19.63
N ASP A 480 21.33 2.64 -20.82
CA ASP A 480 22.41 3.20 -21.65
C ASP A 480 22.09 4.64 -22.12
N ASP A 481 20.82 4.93 -22.46
CA ASP A 481 20.38 6.28 -22.84
C ASP A 481 20.37 7.26 -21.65
N ILE A 482 20.11 6.78 -20.43
CA ILE A 482 20.18 7.58 -19.20
C ILE A 482 21.63 7.94 -18.87
N LEU A 483 22.59 7.05 -19.08
CA LEU A 483 24.00 7.32 -18.86
C LEU A 483 24.68 8.10 -20.01
N ALA A 484 23.96 8.39 -21.08
CA ALA A 484 24.48 9.26 -22.13
C ALA A 484 24.73 10.69 -21.61
N ASP A 485 25.68 11.39 -22.26
CA ASP A 485 26.00 12.81 -22.03
C ASP A 485 26.64 13.12 -20.65
N ASP A 486 27.41 12.18 -20.08
CA ASP A 486 28.21 12.37 -18.84
C ASP A 486 27.34 12.67 -17.60
N PHE A 487 26.11 12.14 -17.60
CA PHE A 487 25.08 12.49 -16.61
C PHE A 487 25.45 12.02 -15.20
N GLU A 488 26.14 10.90 -15.08
CA GLU A 488 26.74 10.38 -13.85
C GLU A 488 27.62 11.43 -13.16
N HIS A 489 28.45 12.17 -13.91
CA HIS A 489 29.30 13.21 -13.33
C HIS A 489 28.53 14.45 -12.84
N GLN A 490 27.28 14.66 -13.30
CA GLN A 490 26.41 15.75 -12.85
C GLN A 490 25.58 15.36 -11.62
N LEU A 491 25.14 14.10 -11.57
CA LEU A 491 24.38 13.51 -10.47
C LEU A 491 25.09 13.60 -9.12
N PHE A 492 26.43 13.62 -9.15
CA PHE A 492 27.27 13.50 -7.97
C PHE A 492 28.13 14.75 -7.68
N LYS A 493 27.81 15.89 -8.29
CA LYS A 493 28.52 17.18 -8.08
C LYS A 493 27.76 18.21 -7.24
N ASP A 494 26.42 18.12 -7.18
CA ASP A 494 25.59 19.09 -6.45
C ASP A 494 25.01 18.49 -5.15
N ASP A 495 24.74 19.38 -4.18
CA ASP A 495 24.18 19.14 -2.83
C ASP A 495 22.78 18.44 -2.82
N ASP A 496 22.34 17.88 -3.94
CA ASP A 496 20.99 17.34 -4.16
C ASP A 496 20.77 15.95 -3.53
N LEU A 497 21.85 15.21 -3.22
CA LEU A 497 21.79 13.96 -2.46
C LEU A 497 22.18 14.24 -1.01
N GLN A 498 21.19 14.25 -0.10
CA GLN A 498 21.34 14.57 1.33
C GLN A 498 21.97 13.41 2.14
N LEU A 499 23.02 12.80 1.61
CA LEU A 499 23.64 11.58 2.14
C LEU A 499 24.39 11.81 3.48
N LEU A 500 24.72 13.06 3.81
CA LEU A 500 25.67 13.41 4.87
C LEU A 500 25.07 14.21 6.05
N ILE A 501 23.76 14.41 6.14
CA ILE A 501 23.23 15.32 7.18
C ILE A 501 23.29 14.66 8.57
N GLU A 502 24.22 15.13 9.42
CA GLU A 502 24.14 14.96 10.88
C GLU A 502 23.03 15.87 11.41
N VAL A 503 21.96 15.29 11.96
CA VAL A 503 20.80 16.06 12.42
C VAL A 503 20.34 15.63 13.80
N SER A 504 19.82 16.62 14.53
CA SER A 504 19.25 16.55 15.88
C SER A 504 18.30 15.36 16.07
N GLU A 505 18.17 14.88 17.32
CA GLU A 505 17.34 13.72 17.69
C GLU A 505 15.88 13.80 17.21
N GLU A 506 15.37 15.01 16.95
CA GLU A 506 13.98 15.26 16.53
C GLU A 506 13.74 15.00 15.02
N GLU A 507 14.76 15.10 14.16
CA GLU A 507 14.61 15.00 12.68
C GLU A 507 15.15 13.67 12.10
N LYS A 508 15.81 12.84 12.93
CA LYS A 508 16.45 11.56 12.52
C LYS A 508 15.57 10.60 11.70
N PRO A 509 14.26 10.38 11.99
CA PRO A 509 13.48 9.37 11.28
C PRO A 509 13.18 9.72 9.81
N GLN A 510 12.94 11.00 9.50
CA GLN A 510 12.58 11.44 8.15
C GLN A 510 13.79 11.41 7.21
N ILE A 511 14.96 11.79 7.72
CA ILE A 511 16.21 11.81 6.97
C ILE A 511 16.70 10.40 6.67
N LYS A 512 16.59 9.47 7.62
CA LYS A 512 16.87 8.04 7.39
C LYS A 512 16.02 7.47 6.26
N LYS A 513 14.72 7.80 6.25
CA LYS A 513 13.82 7.36 5.18
C LYS A 513 14.20 7.95 3.81
N MET A 514 14.67 9.20 3.78
CA MET A 514 15.13 9.84 2.55
C MET A 514 16.39 9.16 2.00
N GLN A 515 17.38 8.93 2.87
CA GLN A 515 18.63 8.27 2.50
C GLN A 515 18.41 6.84 2.01
N GLU A 516 17.46 6.09 2.60
CA GLU A 516 17.12 4.76 2.14
C GLU A 516 16.59 4.75 0.69
N ILE A 517 15.82 5.78 0.31
CA ILE A 517 15.32 5.95 -1.06
C ILE A 517 16.46 6.29 -2.02
N GLU A 518 17.40 7.13 -1.59
CA GLU A 518 18.57 7.54 -2.37
C GLU A 518 19.54 6.37 -2.61
N PHE A 519 19.78 5.53 -1.60
CA PHE A 519 20.61 4.33 -1.76
C PHE A 519 19.95 3.25 -2.62
N LYS A 520 18.62 3.09 -2.55
CA LYS A 520 17.89 2.23 -3.50
C LYS A 520 18.06 2.72 -4.94
N PHE A 521 17.99 4.04 -5.15
CA PHE A 521 18.24 4.63 -6.45
C PHE A 521 19.64 4.24 -6.96
N LEU A 522 20.69 4.44 -6.16
CA LEU A 522 22.06 4.09 -6.54
C LEU A 522 22.24 2.60 -6.85
N ASN A 523 21.60 1.71 -6.08
CA ASN A 523 21.70 0.26 -6.28
C ASN A 523 21.24 -0.17 -7.68
N GLU A 524 20.14 0.38 -8.18
CA GLU A 524 19.59 0.04 -9.51
C GLU A 524 20.57 0.38 -10.64
N PHE A 525 21.32 1.49 -10.51
CA PHE A 525 22.35 1.87 -11.50
C PHE A 525 23.60 1.01 -11.40
N LEU A 526 24.03 0.69 -10.19
CA LEU A 526 25.26 -0.08 -9.96
C LEU A 526 25.08 -1.55 -10.33
N GLN A 527 23.90 -2.13 -10.10
CA GLN A 527 23.65 -3.55 -10.32
C GLN A 527 23.77 -3.97 -11.80
N ASN A 528 23.49 -3.06 -12.74
CA ASN A 528 23.47 -3.36 -14.17
C ASN A 528 24.72 -2.88 -14.92
N ASN A 529 25.70 -2.30 -14.22
CA ASN A 529 26.87 -1.69 -14.84
C ASN A 529 28.18 -2.38 -14.41
N GLU A 530 28.88 -2.96 -15.38
CA GLU A 530 30.19 -3.62 -15.18
C GLU A 530 31.37 -2.68 -15.50
N ASP A 531 31.13 -1.40 -15.78
CA ASP A 531 32.16 -0.44 -16.19
C ASP A 531 32.96 0.10 -14.99
N ASP A 532 34.27 -0.16 -15.02
CA ASP A 532 35.24 0.36 -14.06
C ASP A 532 35.24 1.90 -14.00
N GLU A 533 35.01 2.62 -15.11
CA GLU A 533 35.03 4.09 -15.11
C GLU A 533 33.89 4.69 -14.28
N MET A 534 32.69 4.10 -14.36
CA MET A 534 31.56 4.56 -13.56
C MET A 534 31.81 4.33 -12.06
N HIS A 535 32.33 3.16 -11.67
CA HIS A 535 32.69 2.88 -10.29
C HIS A 535 33.74 3.88 -9.76
N LYS A 536 34.76 4.21 -10.55
CA LYS A 536 35.76 5.23 -10.18
C LYS A 536 35.12 6.59 -9.95
N THR A 537 34.23 7.02 -10.85
CA THR A 537 33.54 8.30 -10.75
C THR A 537 32.72 8.41 -9.47
N ILE A 538 31.95 7.35 -9.15
CA ILE A 538 31.09 7.33 -7.96
C ILE A 538 31.91 7.26 -6.67
N ILE A 539 33.00 6.48 -6.63
CA ILE A 539 33.88 6.45 -5.45
C ILE A 539 34.52 7.83 -5.22
N ASN A 540 34.91 8.51 -6.30
CA ASN A 540 35.55 9.83 -6.22
C ASN A 540 34.59 10.98 -5.90
N SER A 541 33.27 10.78 -6.00
CA SER A 541 32.28 11.80 -5.65
C SER A 541 32.08 11.98 -4.14
N GLY A 542 32.60 11.07 -3.31
CA GLY A 542 32.46 11.12 -1.86
C GLY A 542 31.33 10.24 -1.30
N ILE A 543 30.60 9.50 -2.15
CA ILE A 543 29.55 8.58 -1.69
C ILE A 543 30.15 7.42 -0.87
N ALA A 544 31.29 6.88 -1.29
CA ALA A 544 32.00 5.86 -0.53
C ALA A 544 32.40 6.38 0.86
N ASP A 545 32.87 7.62 0.96
CA ASP A 545 33.20 8.27 2.23
C ASP A 545 31.96 8.44 3.13
N ALA A 546 30.81 8.82 2.55
CA ALA A 546 29.54 8.95 3.26
C ALA A 546 29.05 7.61 3.83
N LEU A 547 29.07 6.54 3.03
CA LEU A 547 28.69 5.20 3.46
C LEU A 547 29.61 4.66 4.56
N LEU A 548 30.93 4.84 4.41
CA LEU A 548 31.90 4.44 5.42
C LEU A 548 31.72 5.23 6.72
N SER A 549 31.37 6.51 6.63
CA SER A 549 31.01 7.34 7.78
C SER A 549 29.77 6.78 8.48
N ILE A 550 28.69 6.49 7.75
CA ILE A 550 27.47 5.85 8.28
C ILE A 550 27.79 4.54 9.02
N PHE A 551 28.58 3.66 8.42
CA PHE A 551 28.95 2.39 9.02
C PHE A 551 29.83 2.54 10.26
N SER A 552 30.55 3.66 10.41
CA SER A 552 31.42 3.92 11.56
C SER A 552 30.73 4.64 12.72
N THR A 553 29.73 5.49 12.44
CA THR A 553 29.14 6.41 13.44
C THR A 553 27.75 6.02 13.92
N ARG A 554 26.91 5.39 13.08
CA ARG A 554 25.53 5.03 13.47
C ARG A 554 25.50 3.87 14.43
N ASP A 555 24.48 3.80 15.27
CA ASP A 555 24.27 2.61 16.08
C ASP A 555 24.06 1.38 15.17
N LEU A 556 24.61 0.22 15.53
CA LEU A 556 24.61 -0.96 14.65
C LEU A 556 23.19 -1.36 14.28
N ASP A 557 22.26 -1.27 15.23
CA ASP A 557 20.84 -1.62 15.03
C ASP A 557 20.09 -0.71 14.05
N GLU A 558 20.67 0.44 13.71
CA GLU A 558 20.09 1.44 12.80
C GLU A 558 20.65 1.36 11.38
N ILE A 559 21.63 0.48 11.13
CA ILE A 559 22.21 0.27 9.81
C ILE A 559 21.34 -0.74 9.05
N THR A 560 20.64 -0.28 8.02
CA THR A 560 19.83 -1.12 7.13
C THR A 560 20.70 -1.79 6.06
N TYR A 561 20.14 -2.82 5.39
CA TYR A 561 20.86 -3.54 4.33
C TYR A 561 21.12 -2.68 3.08
N THR A 562 20.21 -1.76 2.74
CA THR A 562 20.28 -1.00 1.48
C THR A 562 21.55 -0.13 1.34
N PRO A 563 21.94 0.73 2.32
CA PRO A 563 23.19 1.48 2.23
C PRO A 563 24.42 0.58 2.14
N PHE A 564 24.40 -0.56 2.84
CA PHE A 564 25.46 -1.55 2.77
C PHE A 564 25.56 -2.18 1.37
N GLN A 565 24.43 -2.56 0.79
CA GLN A 565 24.37 -3.11 -0.57
C GLN A 565 24.95 -2.14 -1.61
N THR A 566 24.72 -0.83 -1.45
CA THR A 566 25.34 0.20 -2.31
C THR A 566 26.85 0.16 -2.23
N PHE A 567 27.40 0.11 -1.01
CA PHE A 567 28.84 0.01 -0.84
C PHE A 567 29.40 -1.30 -1.42
N PHE A 568 28.69 -2.42 -1.24
CA PHE A 568 29.10 -3.71 -1.78
C PHE A 568 29.27 -3.66 -3.31
N PHE A 569 28.36 -3.00 -4.03
CA PHE A 569 28.47 -2.85 -5.47
C PHE A 569 29.71 -2.07 -5.91
N PHE A 570 30.24 -1.15 -5.10
CA PHE A 570 31.54 -0.52 -5.42
C PHE A 570 32.71 -1.49 -5.42
N THR A 571 32.55 -2.65 -4.78
CA THR A 571 33.59 -3.67 -4.70
C THR A 571 33.47 -4.72 -5.82
N TRP A 572 32.38 -4.72 -6.60
CA TRP A 572 32.12 -5.74 -7.62
C TRP A 572 31.61 -5.13 -8.95
N PRO A 573 32.21 -5.47 -10.11
CA PRO A 573 33.39 -6.32 -10.27
C PRO A 573 34.66 -5.69 -9.69
N TYR A 574 35.55 -6.50 -9.11
CA TYR A 574 36.79 -5.98 -8.52
C TYR A 574 37.87 -5.74 -9.59
N SER A 575 38.56 -4.60 -9.49
CA SER A 575 39.75 -4.29 -10.30
C SER A 575 40.87 -3.70 -9.43
N ALA A 576 42.09 -3.67 -9.96
CA ALA A 576 43.25 -3.13 -9.25
C ALA A 576 43.06 -1.63 -8.92
N GLU A 577 42.44 -0.90 -9.84
CA GLU A 577 42.24 0.55 -9.74
C GLU A 577 41.12 0.89 -8.77
N ILE A 578 39.98 0.18 -8.83
CA ILE A 578 38.88 0.33 -7.88
C ILE A 578 39.32 -0.03 -6.47
N SER A 579 40.04 -1.13 -6.30
CA SER A 579 40.53 -1.55 -4.98
C SER A 579 41.47 -0.51 -4.39
N LYS A 580 42.33 0.11 -5.20
CA LYS A 580 43.21 1.18 -4.75
C LYS A 580 42.42 2.41 -4.31
N LEU A 581 41.43 2.84 -5.10
CA LEU A 581 40.58 3.98 -4.74
C LEU A 581 39.81 3.74 -3.44
N LEU A 582 39.27 2.54 -3.24
CA LEU A 582 38.55 2.19 -2.03
C LEU A 582 39.48 2.16 -0.81
N ILE A 583 40.70 1.63 -0.94
CA ILE A 583 41.70 1.63 0.14
C ILE A 583 42.09 3.05 0.55
N ASP A 584 42.21 3.97 -0.41
CA ASP A 584 42.47 5.39 -0.12
C ASP A 584 41.35 6.04 0.74
N LYS A 585 40.15 5.43 0.80
CA LYS A 585 39.03 5.83 1.68
C LYS A 585 39.06 5.18 3.07
N ASN A 586 40.06 4.34 3.36
CA ASN A 586 40.21 3.62 4.63
C ASN A 586 38.96 2.80 5.05
N PRO A 587 38.57 1.76 4.29
CA PRO A 587 37.28 1.11 4.45
C PRO A 587 37.26 0.09 5.60
N PHE A 588 38.42 -0.43 6.00
CA PHE A 588 38.50 -1.59 6.89
C PHE A 588 37.91 -1.35 8.30
N PRO A 589 38.17 -0.24 9.01
CA PRO A 589 37.59 -0.02 10.33
C PRO A 589 36.05 -0.08 10.32
N SER A 590 35.45 0.55 9.31
CA SER A 590 33.99 0.56 9.12
C SER A 590 33.43 -0.82 8.78
N LEU A 591 34.04 -1.54 7.83
CA LEU A 591 33.61 -2.88 7.44
C LEU A 591 33.77 -3.91 8.56
N LEU A 592 34.87 -3.84 9.31
CA LEU A 592 35.14 -4.72 10.46
C LEU A 592 34.14 -4.50 11.60
N ARG A 593 33.59 -3.29 11.75
CA ARG A 593 32.54 -3.00 12.74
C ARG A 593 31.24 -3.76 12.42
N LEU A 594 30.93 -3.97 11.14
CA LEU A 594 29.70 -4.64 10.71
C LEU A 594 29.67 -6.15 11.00
N PHE A 595 30.79 -6.77 11.38
CA PHE A 595 30.82 -8.19 11.82
C PHE A 595 30.06 -8.45 13.12
N ASP A 596 29.75 -7.38 13.86
CA ASP A 596 28.97 -7.44 15.10
C ASP A 596 27.49 -7.05 14.88
N HIS A 597 27.06 -6.91 13.62
CA HIS A 597 25.67 -6.63 13.25
C HIS A 597 24.74 -7.84 13.51
N LYS A 598 23.45 -7.60 13.74
CA LYS A 598 22.45 -8.65 13.99
C LYS A 598 21.98 -9.38 12.72
N ASP A 599 21.99 -8.68 11.59
CA ASP A 599 21.61 -9.18 10.27
C ASP A 599 22.76 -9.97 9.65
N LEU A 600 22.49 -11.24 9.31
CA LEU A 600 23.47 -12.16 8.73
C LEU A 600 23.89 -11.75 7.31
N ASP A 601 23.02 -11.12 6.53
CA ASP A 601 23.34 -10.72 5.16
C ASP A 601 24.37 -9.59 5.17
N ILE A 602 24.22 -8.62 6.08
CA ILE A 602 25.23 -7.57 6.31
C ILE A 602 26.57 -8.18 6.74
N ILE A 603 26.57 -9.16 7.65
CA ILE A 603 27.82 -9.81 8.08
C ILE A 603 28.50 -10.54 6.92
N ASN A 604 27.73 -11.36 6.18
CA ASN A 604 28.23 -12.17 5.07
C ASN A 604 28.81 -11.30 3.95
N GLU A 605 28.08 -10.26 3.57
CA GLU A 605 28.51 -9.41 2.47
C GLU A 605 29.59 -8.41 2.90
N SER A 606 29.68 -8.02 4.18
CA SER A 606 30.79 -7.20 4.69
C SER A 606 32.14 -7.91 4.52
N ILE A 607 32.22 -9.21 4.84
CA ILE A 607 33.45 -9.97 4.62
C ILE A 607 33.71 -10.21 3.12
N ASN A 608 32.67 -10.35 2.29
CA ASN A 608 32.84 -10.47 0.83
C ASN A 608 33.35 -9.15 0.21
N ALA A 609 32.85 -7.99 0.64
CA ALA A 609 33.36 -6.69 0.24
C ALA A 609 34.85 -6.54 0.56
N MET A 610 35.27 -6.98 1.77
CA MET A 610 36.69 -7.03 2.13
C MET A 610 37.47 -8.00 1.24
N VAL A 611 36.93 -9.18 0.95
CA VAL A 611 37.55 -10.13 0.00
C VAL A 611 37.73 -9.49 -1.37
N ASN A 612 36.72 -8.81 -1.90
CA ASN A 612 36.78 -8.15 -3.20
C ASN A 612 37.88 -7.08 -3.27
N ILE A 613 37.94 -6.18 -2.28
CA ILE A 613 38.97 -5.13 -2.18
C ILE A 613 40.37 -5.75 -2.08
N MET A 614 40.53 -6.77 -1.23
CA MET A 614 41.80 -7.47 -1.07
C MET A 614 42.20 -8.18 -2.38
N PHE A 615 41.27 -8.91 -3.00
CA PHE A 615 41.55 -9.63 -4.24
C PHE A 615 41.97 -8.70 -5.37
N GLY A 616 41.31 -7.54 -5.55
CA GLY A 616 41.72 -6.57 -6.56
C GLY A 616 43.11 -5.98 -6.28
N GLY A 617 43.52 -5.88 -5.02
CA GLY A 617 44.91 -5.57 -4.62
C GLY A 617 45.95 -6.60 -5.05
N THR A 618 45.54 -7.82 -5.39
CA THR A 618 46.45 -8.87 -5.91
C THR A 618 46.62 -8.83 -7.42
N ILE A 619 45.74 -8.14 -8.15
CA ILE A 619 45.78 -8.09 -9.61
C ILE A 619 47.07 -7.41 -10.07
N GLY A 620 47.83 -8.10 -10.92
CA GLY A 620 49.12 -7.61 -11.43
C GLY A 620 50.32 -7.91 -10.54
N LEU A 621 50.14 -8.56 -9.38
CA LEU A 621 51.24 -9.03 -8.54
C LEU A 621 51.78 -10.38 -9.00
N ASP A 622 53.08 -10.59 -8.82
CA ASP A 622 53.68 -11.91 -9.00
C ASP A 622 53.37 -12.85 -7.81
N GLU A 623 53.72 -14.14 -7.96
CA GLU A 623 53.48 -15.15 -6.93
C GLU A 623 54.23 -14.85 -5.62
N THR A 624 55.39 -14.20 -5.68
CA THR A 624 56.27 -13.94 -4.53
C THR A 624 55.97 -12.62 -3.80
N SER A 625 55.20 -11.75 -4.42
CA SER A 625 54.83 -10.45 -3.88
C SER A 625 53.90 -10.60 -2.67
N VAL A 626 54.18 -9.82 -1.62
CA VAL A 626 53.29 -9.70 -0.46
C VAL A 626 52.07 -8.84 -0.79
N HIS A 627 50.96 -9.06 -0.08
CA HIS A 627 49.75 -8.27 -0.29
C HIS A 627 49.97 -6.77 0.04
N PRO A 628 49.61 -5.83 -0.85
CA PRO A 628 49.89 -4.40 -0.66
C PRO A 628 49.09 -3.81 0.49
N TYR A 629 47.84 -4.25 0.69
CA TYR A 629 46.94 -3.73 1.73
C TYR A 629 47.05 -4.47 3.08
N TYR A 630 48.09 -5.29 3.26
CA TYR A 630 48.26 -6.05 4.51
C TYR A 630 48.43 -5.14 5.72
N GLU A 631 49.25 -4.10 5.61
CA GLU A 631 49.53 -3.19 6.73
C GLU A 631 48.30 -2.35 7.08
N ASP A 632 47.50 -1.92 6.09
CA ASP A 632 46.22 -1.22 6.32
C ASP A 632 45.23 -2.11 7.09
N LEU A 633 45.15 -3.40 6.71
CA LEU A 633 44.31 -4.37 7.41
C LEU A 633 44.77 -4.64 8.84
N VAL A 634 46.08 -4.73 9.07
CA VAL A 634 46.67 -4.91 10.41
C VAL A 634 46.41 -3.68 11.28
N GLN A 635 46.60 -2.47 10.75
CA GLN A 635 46.35 -1.23 11.49
C GLN A 635 44.89 -1.09 11.93
N ALA A 636 43.96 -1.63 11.14
CA ALA A 636 42.54 -1.67 11.49
C ALA A 636 42.17 -2.78 12.50
N GLY A 637 43.12 -3.59 12.97
CA GLY A 637 42.85 -4.78 13.81
C GLY A 637 42.12 -5.89 13.05
N GLY A 638 42.26 -5.93 11.72
CA GLY A 638 41.49 -6.80 10.86
C GLY A 638 41.85 -8.28 10.99
N ILE A 639 43.12 -8.60 11.23
CA ILE A 639 43.58 -9.99 11.33
C ILE A 639 42.87 -10.72 12.48
N GLU A 640 42.88 -10.16 13.69
CA GLU A 640 42.21 -10.80 14.84
C GLU A 640 40.69 -10.82 14.67
N LYS A 641 40.11 -9.76 14.10
CA LYS A 641 38.65 -9.65 13.96
C LYS A 641 38.07 -10.58 12.88
N ILE A 642 38.76 -10.75 11.74
CA ILE A 642 38.39 -11.74 10.72
C ILE A 642 38.57 -13.17 11.27
N TYR A 643 39.65 -13.44 11.99
CA TYR A 643 39.85 -14.74 12.61
C TYR A 643 38.80 -15.06 13.68
N SER A 644 38.39 -14.07 14.46
CA SER A 644 37.27 -14.19 15.40
C SER A 644 35.96 -14.52 14.68
N LEU A 645 35.66 -13.87 13.55
CA LEU A 645 34.49 -14.18 12.72
C LEU A 645 34.55 -15.63 12.19
N PHE A 646 35.71 -16.07 11.69
CA PHE A 646 35.95 -17.45 11.25
C PHE A 646 35.65 -18.47 12.36
N LYS A 647 36.09 -18.20 13.59
CA LYS A 647 35.84 -19.05 14.77
C LYS A 647 34.39 -19.02 15.23
N ARG A 648 33.74 -17.85 15.22
CA ARG A 648 32.33 -17.68 15.59
C ARG A 648 31.40 -18.53 14.72
N ASN A 649 31.78 -18.76 13.45
CA ASN A 649 31.04 -19.59 12.50
C ASN A 649 29.55 -19.26 12.45
N VAL A 650 29.23 -17.96 12.36
CA VAL A 650 27.84 -17.46 12.32
C VAL A 650 27.10 -17.92 11.07
N SER A 651 27.84 -18.17 9.98
CA SER A 651 27.34 -18.82 8.77
C SER A 651 28.48 -19.52 8.03
N ARG A 652 28.15 -20.51 7.19
CA ARG A 652 29.15 -21.19 6.34
C ARG A 652 29.77 -20.22 5.32
N GLN A 653 29.00 -19.25 4.82
CA GLN A 653 29.49 -18.24 3.88
C GLN A 653 30.52 -17.33 4.54
N SER A 654 30.17 -16.70 5.66
CA SER A 654 31.09 -15.82 6.39
C SER A 654 32.35 -16.55 6.86
N GLN A 655 32.25 -17.80 7.30
CA GLN A 655 33.41 -18.61 7.66
C GLN A 655 34.34 -18.84 6.46
N ASN A 656 33.80 -19.24 5.30
CA ASN A 656 34.61 -19.44 4.10
C ASN A 656 35.25 -18.13 3.62
N SER A 657 34.48 -17.04 3.57
CA SER A 657 34.98 -15.73 3.14
C SER A 657 36.03 -15.18 4.09
N ALA A 658 35.90 -15.41 5.40
CA ALA A 658 36.91 -15.04 6.39
C ALA A 658 38.22 -15.81 6.17
N ALA A 659 38.15 -17.11 5.90
CA ALA A 659 39.33 -17.92 5.57
C ALA A 659 39.99 -17.46 4.27
N ILE A 660 39.19 -17.16 3.24
CA ILE A 660 39.68 -16.62 1.96
C ILE A 660 40.37 -15.27 2.18
N CYS A 661 39.75 -14.36 2.94
CA CYS A 661 40.30 -13.03 3.21
C CYS A 661 41.65 -13.11 3.94
N LEU A 662 41.76 -13.97 4.97
CA LEU A 662 43.04 -14.23 5.65
C LEU A 662 44.08 -14.82 4.70
N GLY A 663 43.70 -15.79 3.87
CA GLY A 663 44.59 -16.38 2.88
C GLY A 663 45.14 -15.35 1.88
N ILE A 664 44.29 -14.43 1.43
CA ILE A 664 44.70 -13.32 0.54
C ILE A 664 45.62 -12.34 1.28
N ALA A 665 45.27 -11.95 2.51
CA ALA A 665 46.07 -11.04 3.32
C ALA A 665 47.49 -11.57 3.54
N PHE A 666 47.62 -12.86 3.88
CA PHE A 666 48.91 -13.51 4.12
C PHE A 666 49.61 -14.00 2.84
N LYS A 667 49.21 -13.52 1.64
CA LYS A 667 49.91 -13.83 0.40
C LYS A 667 51.42 -13.58 0.57
N SER A 668 52.20 -14.65 0.35
CA SER A 668 53.67 -14.67 0.48
C SER A 668 54.21 -14.19 1.83
N ARG A 669 53.41 -14.31 2.90
CA ARG A 669 53.78 -14.05 4.29
C ARG A 669 53.57 -15.31 5.14
N ILE A 670 54.39 -15.46 6.18
CA ILE A 670 54.23 -16.54 7.16
C ILE A 670 53.16 -16.12 8.17
N ILE A 671 52.23 -17.02 8.48
CA ILE A 671 51.33 -16.89 9.63
C ILE A 671 52.12 -17.31 10.86
N THR A 672 52.42 -16.36 11.75
CA THR A 672 53.26 -16.59 12.93
C THR A 672 52.48 -16.93 14.20
N ASP A 673 51.16 -16.71 14.21
CA ASP A 673 50.30 -17.09 15.32
C ASP A 673 49.97 -18.58 15.22
N GLU A 674 50.48 -19.39 16.16
CA GLU A 674 50.26 -20.84 16.19
C GLU A 674 48.80 -21.25 16.36
N ASN A 675 47.94 -20.35 16.83
CA ASN A 675 46.51 -20.63 16.98
C ASN A 675 45.73 -20.42 15.68
N MET A 676 46.25 -19.59 14.75
CA MET A 676 45.63 -19.25 13.47
C MET A 676 45.96 -20.30 12.41
#